data_AF-A0A1J4KHX0-F1
#
_entry.id   AF-A0A1J4KHX0-F1
#
_cell.length_a   1.000
_cell.length_b   1.000
_cell.length_c   1.000
_cell.angle_alpha   90.00
_cell.angle_beta   90.00
_cell.angle_gamma   90.00
#
_symmetry.space_group_name_H-M   'P 1'
#
loop_
_entity.id
_entity.type
_entity.pdbx_description
1 polymer ?
#
loop_
_entity_poly.entity_id
_entity_poly.type
_entity_poly.pdbx_seq_one_letter_code
_entity_poly.pdbx_strand_id
1 'polypeptide(L)'
;MNDESAPFLCPPKDQSSAKWDEIEESLSNMNDQQGQIRALKQLIQYQASGESPPESVLMKTIQYTATSKNHIIKKHLFLYYEIVDTRDRKGNLKSEFLLICDALRNDLIHPNQYLRAAALRLVSKFQEPELISPLVSTISESLTHHSSYVRRHAVVAIGRINQRWPNLAPDAPEEIADLLRVEKDPSCRRVAFLVLCDISRDLAAEFLDEAVDENLLNLSQSMQLTATALIRSLCNDKRRNSYLPALYDLLGSPSAGVQLASALTLLDLTSTTTASRDGLTTLCKIMLSVPNSSLQLSIADQIERLIPTHTSVAQELAVELLNALKAKPIRAKILGIVQKLTTTDNAANIAQALIRYAQSANSLRQNENEKNDSILFIRQILSTLRIIIASHPIALKYVYEGVNSFIADSDSQISYDAMEIIRDIAKSAPELRKVISVHLENLLGSVRTSRVLRMALFIISLYTNNPDSVDVICEAFAEDETQANAADITTVVLEDGTYVQRTSAEVVDDSPSLYSILCKEPFLVSSVSVSLARICCRLSGANAQRAIDFIKSAIVKANVETELNRIGFALMALEHPNDEHVKDILLNASEETFNQFISNQMQSICVKPTESSSQVSAVDQMINFSSLLGKRFTPPSRSIQRVEKKKGELIQLTGSSDTIFCECRLIANKFDISLDFRLLNQTNTLFTNVKVELNCVGKLELIDRPSPLRLPPDTSENVRFTVKVTSAEDSRIFGTISYDVTSMQGTDQRILPLAVITVSSADYMVPAYIDPTSFRKKWEEFEWERKIQIHCSFPTLTDFVNKICQISKLKLISDPDPDLPFLTANLYSRSFFGEEVLANVNVEMNEGTISGFFRLRTDSQSMALSFSRLIENIE
;
A
#
# COMPACT_ATOMS: atom_id res chain seq x y z
N MET A 1 34.94 28.32 -24.34
CA MET A 1 34.31 27.50 -25.39
C MET A 1 34.41 26.05 -24.97
N ASN A 2 33.29 25.34 -24.85
CA ASN A 2 33.16 23.86 -24.82
C ASN A 2 31.68 23.52 -24.56
N ASP A 3 30.90 23.44 -25.63
CA ASP A 3 29.47 23.14 -25.59
C ASP A 3 29.20 21.63 -25.46
N GLU A 4 29.52 21.07 -24.29
CA GLU A 4 29.22 19.67 -23.94
C GLU A 4 28.24 19.58 -22.75
N SER A 5 27.00 20.04 -22.96
CA SER A 5 25.88 19.85 -22.01
C SER A 5 24.49 19.96 -22.67
N ALA A 6 24.35 19.38 -23.87
CA ALA A 6 23.07 18.92 -24.38
C ALA A 6 23.10 17.37 -24.37
N PRO A 7 21.97 16.70 -24.16
CA PRO A 7 21.91 15.25 -24.27
C PRO A 7 22.15 14.84 -25.72
N PHE A 8 22.56 13.60 -25.89
CA PHE A 8 22.76 13.01 -27.20
C PHE A 8 21.50 13.03 -28.11
N LEU A 9 20.29 13.13 -27.54
CA LEU A 9 19.02 13.04 -28.28
C LEU A 9 18.18 14.33 -28.35
N CYS A 10 18.58 15.45 -27.73
CA CYS A 10 17.89 16.72 -27.99
C CYS A 10 18.38 17.35 -29.29
N PRO A 11 17.52 18.08 -30.03
CA PRO A 11 17.96 18.92 -31.13
C PRO A 11 18.96 19.99 -30.64
N PRO A 12 19.87 20.48 -31.52
CA PRO A 12 20.77 21.56 -31.18
C PRO A 12 20.02 22.83 -30.75
N LYS A 13 20.64 23.65 -29.89
CA LYS A 13 19.98 24.81 -29.25
C LYS A 13 19.66 25.95 -30.21
N ASP A 14 20.34 26.03 -31.35
CA ASP A 14 20.21 27.12 -32.31
C ASP A 14 19.05 26.88 -33.28
N GLN A 15 18.11 27.83 -33.33
CA GLN A 15 16.94 27.78 -34.22
C GLN A 15 17.30 28.14 -35.67
N SER A 16 18.11 27.30 -36.31
CA SER A 16 18.29 27.28 -37.77
C SER A 16 17.93 25.90 -38.30
N SER A 17 17.10 25.85 -39.35
CA SER A 17 16.76 24.63 -40.10
C SER A 17 18.01 23.81 -40.43
N ALA A 18 17.93 22.48 -40.31
CA ALA A 18 19.05 21.57 -40.54
C ALA A 18 19.85 21.90 -41.82
N LYS A 19 21.12 22.28 -41.63
CA LYS A 19 22.04 22.60 -42.72
C LYS A 19 22.65 21.33 -43.29
N TRP A 20 21.91 20.66 -44.15
CA TRP A 20 22.32 19.38 -44.73
C TRP A 20 23.67 19.45 -45.44
N ASP A 21 24.01 20.56 -46.11
CA ASP A 21 25.30 20.73 -46.80
C ASP A 21 26.52 20.67 -45.87
N GLU A 22 26.48 21.35 -44.71
CA GLU A 22 27.56 21.33 -43.70
C GLU A 22 27.74 19.94 -43.07
N ILE A 23 26.63 19.19 -42.96
CA ILE A 23 26.61 17.80 -42.48
C ILE A 23 27.19 16.86 -43.56
N GLU A 24 26.81 17.03 -44.83
CA GLU A 24 27.33 16.25 -45.95
C GLU A 24 28.84 16.46 -46.16
N GLU A 25 29.34 17.69 -46.02
CA GLU A 25 30.79 17.99 -46.06
C GLU A 25 31.53 17.33 -44.90
N SER A 26 31.00 17.47 -43.67
CA SER A 26 31.56 16.86 -42.45
C SER A 26 31.60 15.32 -42.50
N LEU A 27 30.64 14.69 -43.17
CA LEU A 27 30.64 13.24 -43.41
C LEU A 27 31.66 12.82 -44.48
N SER A 28 31.81 13.63 -45.53
CA SER A 28 32.68 13.32 -46.69
C SER A 28 34.18 13.39 -46.35
N ASN A 29 34.56 14.17 -45.34
CA ASN A 29 35.94 14.29 -44.89
C ASN A 29 36.41 13.08 -44.05
N MET A 30 36.84 12.01 -44.72
CA MET A 30 37.34 10.77 -44.08
C MET A 30 38.56 10.97 -43.15
N ASN A 31 39.25 12.13 -43.21
CA ASN A 31 40.37 12.43 -42.32
C ASN A 31 39.91 12.99 -40.96
N ASP A 32 38.74 13.62 -40.88
CA ASP A 32 38.18 14.14 -39.62
C ASP A 32 37.14 13.20 -39.02
N GLN A 33 37.64 12.20 -38.27
CA GLN A 33 36.77 11.27 -37.54
C GLN A 33 35.96 11.94 -36.42
N GLN A 34 36.34 13.13 -35.93
CA GLN A 34 35.53 13.85 -34.92
C GLN A 34 34.39 14.62 -35.58
N GLY A 35 34.64 15.25 -36.74
CA GLY A 35 33.62 15.80 -37.62
C GLY A 35 32.60 14.75 -38.05
N GLN A 36 33.03 13.58 -38.53
CA GLN A 36 32.13 12.47 -38.85
C GLN A 36 31.27 12.02 -37.65
N ILE A 37 31.83 11.96 -36.43
CA ILE A 37 31.06 11.65 -35.22
C ILE A 37 30.05 12.77 -34.90
N ARG A 38 30.44 14.04 -35.01
CA ARG A 38 29.55 15.19 -34.76
C ARG A 38 28.37 15.19 -35.75
N ALA A 39 28.65 15.00 -37.04
CA ALA A 39 27.64 14.91 -38.08
C ALA A 39 26.66 13.74 -37.85
N LEU A 40 27.16 12.56 -37.49
CA LEU A 40 26.30 11.42 -37.12
C LEU A 40 25.44 11.70 -35.88
N LYS A 41 25.95 12.42 -34.86
CA LYS A 41 25.12 12.86 -33.72
C LYS A 41 24.01 13.81 -34.17
N GLN A 42 24.34 14.80 -34.99
CA GLN A 42 23.37 15.77 -35.50
C GLN A 42 22.28 15.09 -36.35
N LEU A 43 22.64 14.17 -37.25
CA LEU A 43 21.67 13.37 -38.02
C LEU A 43 20.69 12.60 -37.12
N ILE A 44 21.19 12.03 -36.02
CA ILE A 44 20.35 11.30 -35.06
C ILE A 44 19.41 12.25 -34.33
N GLN A 45 19.89 13.43 -33.94
CA GLN A 45 19.08 14.46 -33.28
C GLN A 45 17.97 15.00 -34.22
N TYR A 46 18.30 15.33 -35.48
CA TYR A 46 17.32 15.83 -36.44
C TYR A 46 16.23 14.79 -36.76
N GLN A 47 16.61 13.56 -37.13
CA GLN A 47 15.65 12.48 -37.41
C GLN A 47 14.79 12.14 -36.16
N ALA A 48 15.36 12.16 -34.95
CA ALA A 48 14.60 11.97 -33.71
C ALA A 48 13.63 13.12 -33.39
N SER A 49 13.96 14.35 -33.82
CA SER A 49 13.04 15.50 -33.73
C SER A 49 12.00 15.60 -34.86
N GLY A 50 12.03 14.66 -35.82
CA GLY A 50 11.11 14.62 -36.97
C GLY A 50 11.56 15.41 -38.21
N GLU A 51 12.77 15.97 -38.22
CA GLU A 51 13.37 16.58 -39.42
C GLU A 51 14.10 15.51 -40.26
N SER A 52 13.42 14.96 -41.27
CA SER A 52 13.99 13.92 -42.14
C SER A 52 15.09 14.47 -43.07
N PRO A 53 16.29 13.86 -43.12
CA PRO A 53 17.35 14.25 -44.03
C PRO A 53 17.01 13.93 -45.50
N PRO A 54 17.52 14.73 -46.46
CA PRO A 54 17.51 14.36 -47.88
C PRO A 54 18.21 13.02 -48.15
N GLU A 55 17.76 12.30 -49.18
CA GLU A 55 18.25 10.97 -49.54
C GLU A 55 19.75 10.98 -49.94
N SER A 56 20.25 12.12 -50.45
CA SER A 56 21.68 12.36 -50.69
C SER A 56 22.54 12.23 -49.42
N VAL A 57 22.03 12.70 -48.28
CA VAL A 57 22.74 12.67 -46.99
C VAL A 57 22.83 11.25 -46.48
N LEU A 58 21.77 10.45 -46.63
CA LEU A 58 21.77 9.02 -46.31
C LEU A 58 22.81 8.28 -47.15
N MET A 59 22.85 8.52 -48.47
CA MET A 59 23.83 7.90 -49.35
C MET A 59 25.28 8.30 -48.99
N LYS A 60 25.57 9.59 -48.78
CA LYS A 60 26.90 10.03 -48.33
C LYS A 60 27.29 9.45 -46.96
N THR A 61 26.33 9.36 -46.03
CA THR A 61 26.54 8.72 -44.72
C THR A 61 27.01 7.28 -44.89
N ILE A 62 26.34 6.49 -45.74
CA ILE A 62 26.72 5.10 -46.04
C ILE A 62 28.13 5.07 -46.66
N GLN A 63 28.37 5.82 -47.73
CA GLN A 63 29.64 5.80 -48.48
C GLN A 63 30.87 6.07 -47.60
N TYR A 64 30.82 7.09 -46.74
CA TYR A 64 32.00 7.56 -46.00
C TYR A 64 32.13 7.01 -44.57
N THR A 65 31.08 6.40 -44.01
CA THR A 65 31.10 5.88 -42.62
C THR A 65 30.91 4.37 -42.50
N ALA A 66 30.26 3.70 -43.46
CA ALA A 66 29.95 2.27 -43.35
C ALA A 66 31.19 1.36 -43.40
N THR A 67 32.31 1.82 -43.97
CA THR A 67 33.61 1.10 -43.97
C THR A 67 34.55 1.54 -42.85
N SER A 68 34.11 2.45 -41.96
CA SER A 68 34.97 3.02 -40.91
C SER A 68 35.40 1.99 -39.87
N LYS A 69 36.70 1.98 -39.57
CA LYS A 69 37.31 1.16 -38.50
C LYS A 69 37.07 1.74 -37.10
N ASN A 70 36.52 2.95 -36.99
CA ASN A 70 36.26 3.58 -35.69
C ASN A 70 34.94 3.06 -35.09
N HIS A 71 35.06 2.34 -33.97
CA HIS A 71 33.93 1.75 -33.25
C HIS A 71 32.90 2.78 -32.75
N ILE A 72 33.31 4.04 -32.52
CA ILE A 72 32.41 5.13 -32.12
C ILE A 72 31.57 5.57 -33.31
N ILE A 73 32.17 5.70 -34.50
CA ILE A 73 31.44 5.99 -35.76
C ILE A 73 30.42 4.89 -36.02
N LYS A 74 30.84 3.61 -36.01
CA LYS A 74 29.95 2.45 -36.17
C LYS A 74 28.78 2.43 -35.17
N LYS A 75 29.03 2.76 -33.89
CA LYS A 75 27.98 2.81 -32.87
C LYS A 75 26.92 3.88 -33.17
N HIS A 76 27.31 5.07 -33.61
CA HIS A 76 26.36 6.11 -33.98
C HIS A 76 25.65 5.76 -35.30
N LEU A 77 26.38 5.24 -36.28
CA LEU A 77 25.80 4.77 -37.55
C LEU A 77 24.70 3.72 -37.35
N PHE A 78 24.89 2.76 -36.44
CA PHE A 78 23.86 1.76 -36.13
C PHE A 78 22.65 2.36 -35.42
N LEU A 79 22.82 3.40 -34.59
CA LEU A 79 21.70 4.14 -33.98
C LEU A 79 20.93 4.96 -35.02
N TYR A 80 21.63 5.52 -36.01
CA TYR A 80 21.01 6.22 -37.14
C TYR A 80 20.22 5.25 -38.03
N TYR A 81 20.77 4.07 -38.36
CA TYR A 81 20.06 3.02 -39.10
C TYR A 81 18.82 2.46 -38.39
N GLU A 82 18.68 2.66 -37.08
CA GLU A 82 17.50 2.24 -36.31
C GLU A 82 16.31 3.21 -36.45
N ILE A 83 16.56 4.47 -36.80
CA ILE A 83 15.56 5.57 -36.80
C ILE A 83 15.25 6.14 -38.19
N VAL A 84 16.05 5.83 -39.21
CA VAL A 84 15.82 6.29 -40.59
C VAL A 84 14.70 5.50 -41.25
N ASP A 85 13.77 6.21 -41.88
CA ASP A 85 12.66 5.60 -42.64
C ASP A 85 13.19 4.70 -43.76
N THR A 86 12.86 3.42 -43.69
CA THR A 86 13.29 2.36 -44.63
C THR A 86 12.64 2.49 -46.02
N ARG A 87 11.51 3.20 -46.10
CA ARG A 87 10.71 3.37 -47.32
C ARG A 87 10.66 4.82 -47.80
N ASP A 88 10.47 5.00 -49.11
CA ASP A 88 10.30 6.29 -49.77
C ASP A 88 8.89 6.87 -49.53
N ARG A 89 8.66 8.11 -50.00
CA ARG A 89 7.34 8.77 -49.94
C ARG A 89 6.24 8.10 -50.78
N LYS A 90 6.54 7.01 -51.48
CA LYS A 90 5.61 6.20 -52.31
C LYS A 90 5.39 4.80 -51.72
N GLY A 91 6.07 4.44 -50.61
CA GLY A 91 5.99 3.13 -49.96
C GLY A 91 6.98 2.07 -50.47
N ASN A 92 7.87 2.40 -51.41
CA ASN A 92 8.91 1.49 -51.91
C ASN A 92 10.09 1.43 -50.93
N LEU A 93 10.81 0.31 -50.89
CA LEU A 93 12.07 0.20 -50.16
C LEU A 93 13.15 1.12 -50.76
N LYS A 94 13.85 1.90 -49.93
CA LYS A 94 14.97 2.75 -50.39
C LYS A 94 16.15 1.90 -50.84
N SER A 95 16.73 2.23 -52.00
CA SER A 95 17.86 1.50 -52.60
C SER A 95 19.11 1.44 -51.69
N GLU A 96 19.27 2.48 -50.89
CA GLU A 96 20.28 2.74 -49.89
C GLU A 96 20.30 1.63 -48.83
N PHE A 97 19.14 1.08 -48.46
CA PHE A 97 19.06 0.01 -47.47
C PHE A 97 19.60 -1.34 -47.97
N LEU A 98 19.65 -1.57 -49.29
CA LEU A 98 20.35 -2.74 -49.85
C LEU A 98 21.87 -2.63 -49.64
N LEU A 99 22.42 -1.41 -49.75
CA LEU A 99 23.83 -1.11 -49.46
C LEU A 99 24.13 -1.17 -47.95
N ILE A 100 23.17 -0.75 -47.10
CA ILE A 100 23.24 -0.97 -45.65
C ILE A 100 23.31 -2.46 -45.33
N CYS A 101 22.51 -3.31 -46.00
CA CYS A 101 22.53 -4.76 -45.76
C CYS A 101 23.88 -5.40 -46.10
N ASP A 102 24.51 -5.04 -47.22
CA ASP A 102 25.83 -5.59 -47.55
C ASP A 102 26.93 -5.09 -46.60
N ALA A 103 26.87 -3.82 -46.17
CA ALA A 103 27.75 -3.32 -45.12
C ALA A 103 27.54 -4.05 -43.78
N LEU A 104 26.29 -4.35 -43.41
CA LEU A 104 25.96 -5.09 -42.19
C LEU A 104 26.36 -6.56 -42.26
N ARG A 105 26.31 -7.21 -43.43
CA ARG A 105 26.86 -8.57 -43.62
C ARG A 105 28.35 -8.61 -43.25
N ASN A 106 29.11 -7.60 -43.67
CA ASN A 106 30.53 -7.47 -43.32
C ASN A 106 30.75 -7.22 -41.81
N ASP A 107 29.87 -6.46 -41.15
CA ASP A 107 29.91 -6.28 -39.69
C ASP A 107 29.48 -7.53 -38.90
N LEU A 108 28.58 -8.35 -39.46
CA LEU A 108 28.14 -9.62 -38.87
C LEU A 108 29.22 -10.71 -38.92
N ILE A 109 30.19 -10.65 -39.83
CA ILE A 109 31.37 -11.56 -39.84
C ILE A 109 32.61 -10.96 -39.15
N HIS A 110 32.53 -9.71 -38.67
CA HIS A 110 33.69 -8.96 -38.20
C HIS A 110 34.34 -9.58 -36.93
N PRO A 111 35.69 -9.68 -36.83
CA PRO A 111 36.39 -10.36 -35.73
C PRO A 111 36.23 -9.68 -34.36
N ASN A 112 35.89 -8.38 -34.31
CA ASN A 112 35.56 -7.73 -33.04
C ASN A 112 34.16 -8.15 -32.56
N GLN A 113 34.11 -9.03 -31.56
CA GLN A 113 32.90 -9.53 -30.91
C GLN A 113 31.90 -8.45 -30.49
N TYR A 114 32.35 -7.25 -30.10
CA TYR A 114 31.46 -6.17 -29.66
C TYR A 114 30.77 -5.48 -30.84
N LEU A 115 31.43 -5.39 -31.99
CA LEU A 115 30.83 -4.86 -33.24
C LEU A 115 29.85 -5.88 -33.81
N ARG A 116 30.26 -7.16 -33.91
CA ARG A 116 29.38 -8.27 -34.33
C ARG A 116 28.11 -8.35 -33.48
N ALA A 117 28.25 -8.28 -32.15
CA ALA A 117 27.11 -8.23 -31.22
C ALA A 117 26.30 -6.92 -31.29
N ALA A 118 26.83 -5.82 -31.82
CA ALA A 118 26.06 -4.60 -32.09
C ALA A 118 25.27 -4.71 -33.39
N ALA A 119 25.86 -5.26 -34.45
CA ALA A 119 25.17 -5.55 -35.71
C ALA A 119 24.02 -6.56 -35.52
N LEU A 120 24.25 -7.65 -34.79
CA LEU A 120 23.21 -8.61 -34.40
C LEU A 120 22.02 -7.96 -33.67
N ARG A 121 22.30 -6.98 -32.78
CA ARG A 121 21.24 -6.22 -32.10
C ARG A 121 20.47 -5.29 -33.03
N LEU A 122 21.14 -4.62 -33.97
CA LEU A 122 20.48 -3.77 -34.96
C LEU A 122 19.56 -4.59 -35.89
N VAL A 123 20.06 -5.68 -36.48
CA VAL A 123 19.25 -6.48 -37.41
C VAL A 123 18.04 -7.11 -36.72
N SER A 124 18.12 -7.39 -35.41
CA SER A 124 16.97 -7.82 -34.58
C SER A 124 15.85 -6.76 -34.38
N LYS A 125 16.01 -5.54 -34.94
CA LYS A 125 15.06 -4.43 -34.85
C LYS A 125 14.46 -3.98 -36.19
N PHE A 126 15.02 -4.39 -37.33
CA PHE A 126 14.44 -4.04 -38.64
C PHE A 126 13.01 -4.60 -38.78
N GLN A 127 12.20 -3.94 -39.61
CA GLN A 127 10.76 -4.19 -39.72
C GLN A 127 10.39 -4.87 -41.05
N GLU A 128 11.38 -5.06 -41.94
CA GLU A 128 11.25 -5.45 -43.35
C GLU A 128 11.89 -6.83 -43.60
N PRO A 129 11.12 -7.85 -44.03
CA PRO A 129 11.67 -9.18 -44.31
C PRO A 129 12.67 -9.16 -45.48
N GLU A 130 12.48 -8.25 -46.44
CA GLU A 130 13.33 -8.01 -47.62
C GLU A 130 14.79 -7.71 -47.25
N LEU A 131 15.02 -6.97 -46.15
CA LEU A 131 16.35 -6.59 -45.66
C LEU A 131 17.01 -7.70 -44.82
N ILE A 132 16.21 -8.51 -44.15
CA ILE A 132 16.68 -9.51 -43.18
C ILE A 132 17.01 -10.84 -43.86
N SER A 133 16.21 -11.26 -44.86
CA SER A 133 16.43 -12.47 -45.67
C SER A 133 17.89 -12.67 -46.14
N PRO A 134 18.59 -11.67 -46.74
CA PRO A 134 19.98 -11.83 -47.18
C PRO A 134 21.03 -11.92 -46.05
N LEU A 135 20.63 -11.83 -44.78
CA LEU A 135 21.50 -11.84 -43.60
C LEU A 135 21.33 -13.08 -42.71
N VAL A 136 20.25 -13.87 -42.87
CA VAL A 136 19.90 -14.95 -41.92
C VAL A 136 21.03 -15.97 -41.72
N SER A 137 21.63 -16.48 -42.81
CA SER A 137 22.77 -17.42 -42.73
C SER A 137 23.88 -16.91 -41.81
N THR A 138 24.29 -15.66 -41.99
CA THR A 138 25.37 -15.03 -41.21
C THR A 138 25.00 -14.80 -39.74
N ILE A 139 23.71 -14.73 -39.43
CA ILE A 139 23.19 -14.67 -38.06
C ILE A 139 23.22 -16.06 -37.42
N SER A 140 22.76 -17.11 -38.12
CA SER A 140 22.85 -18.51 -37.67
C SER A 140 24.30 -18.98 -37.50
N GLU A 141 25.21 -18.65 -38.43
CA GLU A 141 26.67 -18.84 -38.29
C GLU A 141 27.24 -18.17 -37.02
N SER A 142 26.57 -17.15 -36.47
CA SER A 142 27.00 -16.50 -35.23
C SER A 142 26.60 -17.27 -33.96
N LEU A 143 25.77 -18.31 -34.06
CA LEU A 143 25.41 -19.22 -32.95
C LEU A 143 26.56 -20.15 -32.56
N THR A 144 27.43 -20.54 -33.50
CA THR A 144 28.60 -21.41 -33.23
C THR A 144 29.86 -20.61 -32.85
N HIS A 145 29.77 -19.28 -32.81
CA HIS A 145 30.91 -18.38 -32.57
C HIS A 145 31.62 -18.65 -31.23
N HIS A 146 32.96 -18.58 -31.20
CA HIS A 146 33.77 -18.97 -30.04
C HIS A 146 33.42 -18.23 -28.72
N SER A 147 32.99 -16.97 -28.82
CA SER A 147 32.62 -16.13 -27.67
C SER A 147 31.12 -16.25 -27.32
N SER A 148 30.82 -16.67 -26.08
CA SER A 148 29.45 -16.75 -25.54
C SER A 148 28.71 -15.41 -25.59
N TYR A 149 29.44 -14.28 -25.49
CA TYR A 149 28.88 -12.95 -25.66
C TYR A 149 28.27 -12.74 -27.05
N VAL A 150 28.86 -13.30 -28.11
CA VAL A 150 28.28 -13.23 -29.47
C VAL A 150 27.11 -14.19 -29.59
N ARG A 151 27.28 -15.46 -29.19
CA ARG A 151 26.22 -16.48 -29.24
C ARG A 151 24.94 -16.01 -28.58
N ARG A 152 25.03 -15.41 -27.38
CA ARG A 152 23.89 -14.84 -26.65
C ARG A 152 23.13 -13.75 -27.41
N HIS A 153 23.81 -12.96 -28.25
CA HIS A 153 23.13 -11.96 -29.10
C HIS A 153 22.64 -12.56 -30.41
N ALA A 154 23.30 -13.59 -30.94
CA ALA A 154 22.83 -14.34 -32.11
C ALA A 154 21.52 -15.07 -31.81
N VAL A 155 21.42 -15.76 -30.67
CA VAL A 155 20.19 -16.37 -30.12
C VAL A 155 19.03 -15.36 -30.09
N VAL A 156 19.26 -14.17 -29.52
CA VAL A 156 18.21 -13.13 -29.45
C VAL A 156 17.85 -12.56 -30.82
N ALA A 157 18.82 -12.46 -31.74
CA ALA A 157 18.56 -11.99 -33.09
C ALA A 157 17.75 -13.02 -33.91
N ILE A 158 18.22 -14.26 -34.01
CA ILE A 158 17.57 -15.30 -34.81
C ILE A 158 16.22 -15.70 -34.23
N GLY A 159 16.08 -15.78 -32.90
CA GLY A 159 14.81 -16.07 -32.24
C GLY A 159 13.76 -14.98 -32.48
N ARG A 160 14.16 -13.69 -32.51
CA ARG A 160 13.25 -12.59 -32.89
C ARG A 160 12.86 -12.61 -34.36
N ILE A 161 13.79 -12.99 -35.24
CA ILE A 161 13.53 -13.13 -36.68
C ILE A 161 12.53 -14.28 -36.90
N ASN A 162 12.73 -15.44 -36.28
CA ASN A 162 11.80 -16.57 -36.31
C ASN A 162 10.43 -16.20 -35.71
N GLN A 163 10.38 -15.58 -34.53
CA GLN A 163 9.13 -15.18 -33.87
C GLN A 163 8.26 -14.23 -34.72
N ARG A 164 8.89 -13.39 -35.55
CA ARG A 164 8.21 -12.41 -36.42
C ARG A 164 7.98 -12.92 -37.84
N TRP A 165 8.88 -13.74 -38.36
CA TRP A 165 8.84 -14.34 -39.69
C TRP A 165 9.37 -15.79 -39.64
N PRO A 166 8.56 -16.77 -39.22
CA PRO A 166 8.99 -18.16 -39.09
C PRO A 166 9.63 -18.70 -40.38
N ASN A 167 9.06 -18.31 -41.53
CA ASN A 167 9.51 -18.71 -42.86
C ASN A 167 10.91 -18.17 -43.26
N LEU A 168 11.46 -17.16 -42.56
CA LEU A 168 12.80 -16.64 -42.86
C LEU A 168 13.91 -17.41 -42.13
N ALA A 169 13.60 -18.00 -40.98
CA ALA A 169 14.55 -18.72 -40.13
C ALA A 169 13.86 -19.95 -39.51
N PRO A 170 13.41 -20.92 -40.31
CA PRO A 170 12.59 -22.04 -39.84
C PRO A 170 13.35 -22.95 -38.88
N ASP A 171 14.65 -23.15 -39.12
CA ASP A 171 15.51 -24.08 -38.38
C ASP A 171 15.99 -23.50 -37.02
N ALA A 172 15.79 -22.20 -36.80
CA ALA A 172 16.26 -21.48 -35.61
C ALA A 172 15.85 -22.07 -34.25
N PRO A 173 14.66 -22.67 -34.05
CA PRO A 173 14.33 -23.35 -32.80
C PRO A 173 15.22 -24.57 -32.52
N GLU A 174 15.58 -25.33 -33.55
CA GLU A 174 16.47 -26.49 -33.43
C GLU A 174 17.92 -26.02 -33.20
N GLU A 175 18.40 -25.03 -33.95
CA GLU A 175 19.73 -24.43 -33.73
C GLU A 175 19.90 -23.88 -32.29
N ILE A 176 18.85 -23.27 -31.73
CA ILE A 176 18.86 -22.76 -30.34
C ILE A 176 18.79 -23.90 -29.32
N ALA A 177 18.03 -24.98 -29.59
CA ALA A 177 17.94 -26.14 -28.70
C ALA A 177 19.28 -26.90 -28.59
N ASP A 178 19.97 -27.11 -29.72
CA ASP A 178 21.27 -27.79 -29.71
C ASP A 178 22.37 -26.91 -29.07
N LEU A 179 22.34 -25.59 -29.30
CA LEU A 179 23.17 -24.66 -28.55
C LEU A 179 22.87 -24.71 -27.04
N LEU A 180 21.60 -24.80 -26.64
CA LEU A 180 21.17 -24.86 -25.23
C LEU A 180 21.67 -26.13 -24.51
N ARG A 181 21.75 -27.26 -25.22
CA ARG A 181 22.34 -28.51 -24.72
C ARG A 181 23.86 -28.40 -24.52
N VAL A 182 24.59 -27.81 -25.47
CA VAL A 182 26.07 -27.77 -25.49
C VAL A 182 26.67 -26.57 -24.74
N GLU A 183 25.94 -25.46 -24.57
CA GLU A 183 26.45 -24.22 -23.96
C GLU A 183 26.80 -24.38 -22.47
N LYS A 184 27.98 -23.86 -22.11
CA LYS A 184 28.55 -23.91 -20.76
C LYS A 184 28.47 -22.57 -20.03
N ASP A 185 28.33 -21.46 -20.75
CA ASP A 185 28.16 -20.12 -20.17
C ASP A 185 26.74 -19.97 -19.58
N PRO A 186 26.57 -19.78 -18.24
CA PRO A 186 25.24 -19.72 -17.63
C PRO A 186 24.39 -18.50 -18.03
N SER A 187 25.01 -17.44 -18.59
CA SER A 187 24.29 -16.26 -19.08
C SER A 187 23.82 -16.46 -20.52
N CYS A 188 24.58 -17.19 -21.34
CA CYS A 188 24.15 -17.60 -22.68
C CYS A 188 23.09 -18.70 -22.60
N ARG A 189 23.33 -19.78 -21.84
CA ARG A 189 22.41 -20.91 -21.67
C ARG A 189 21.02 -20.46 -21.17
N ARG A 190 20.97 -19.52 -20.22
CA ARG A 190 19.71 -18.96 -19.70
C ARG A 190 18.94 -18.12 -20.73
N VAL A 191 19.64 -17.42 -21.62
CA VAL A 191 19.01 -16.65 -22.70
C VAL A 191 18.52 -17.57 -23.81
N ALA A 192 19.29 -18.61 -24.17
CA ALA A 192 18.85 -19.65 -25.09
C ALA A 192 17.57 -20.34 -24.60
N PHE A 193 17.50 -20.73 -23.32
CA PHE A 193 16.31 -21.36 -22.75
C PHE A 193 15.08 -20.43 -22.79
N LEU A 194 15.23 -19.17 -22.38
CA LEU A 194 14.13 -18.19 -22.40
C LEU A 194 13.63 -17.91 -23.83
N VAL A 195 14.53 -17.73 -24.80
CA VAL A 195 14.16 -17.49 -26.20
C VAL A 195 13.53 -18.75 -26.82
N LEU A 196 14.01 -19.95 -26.49
CA LEU A 196 13.42 -21.20 -26.95
C LEU A 196 11.96 -21.33 -26.48
N CYS A 197 11.65 -20.97 -25.22
CA CYS A 197 10.28 -20.98 -24.69
C CYS A 197 9.31 -20.04 -25.44
N ASP A 198 9.83 -18.96 -26.03
CA ASP A 198 9.06 -17.98 -26.80
C ASP A 198 8.83 -18.40 -28.27
N ILE A 199 9.63 -19.31 -28.82
CA ILE A 199 9.56 -19.76 -30.24
C ILE A 199 9.13 -21.23 -30.42
N SER A 200 9.53 -22.14 -29.54
CA SER A 200 9.15 -23.56 -29.55
C SER A 200 9.08 -24.11 -28.12
N ARG A 201 7.86 -24.19 -27.58
CA ARG A 201 7.61 -24.68 -26.23
C ARG A 201 7.86 -26.19 -26.08
N ASP A 202 7.74 -26.96 -27.15
CA ASP A 202 7.93 -28.40 -27.09
C ASP A 202 9.43 -28.72 -26.95
N LEU A 203 10.31 -28.14 -27.78
CA LEU A 203 11.77 -28.26 -27.62
C LEU A 203 12.25 -27.69 -26.27
N ALA A 204 11.67 -26.58 -25.81
CA ALA A 204 12.00 -26.03 -24.50
C ALA A 204 11.58 -26.94 -23.35
N ALA A 205 10.47 -27.67 -23.49
CA ALA A 205 9.99 -28.59 -22.48
C ALA A 205 10.71 -29.95 -22.56
N GLU A 206 11.15 -30.41 -23.73
CA GLU A 206 12.07 -31.55 -23.88
C GLU A 206 13.39 -31.29 -23.16
N PHE A 207 14.01 -30.11 -23.35
CA PHE A 207 15.19 -29.71 -22.58
C PHE A 207 14.94 -29.64 -21.07
N LEU A 208 13.72 -29.30 -20.64
CA LEU A 208 13.34 -29.24 -19.23
C LEU A 208 13.07 -30.64 -18.65
N ASP A 209 12.51 -31.57 -19.44
CA ASP A 209 12.40 -32.98 -19.10
C ASP A 209 13.81 -33.60 -18.98
N GLU A 210 14.71 -33.38 -19.95
CA GLU A 210 16.14 -33.76 -19.90
C GLU A 210 16.82 -33.24 -18.62
N ALA A 211 16.65 -31.95 -18.30
CA ALA A 211 17.28 -31.32 -17.14
C ALA A 211 16.66 -31.72 -15.78
N VAL A 212 15.44 -32.27 -15.78
CA VAL A 212 14.83 -32.88 -14.60
C VAL A 212 15.44 -34.26 -14.34
N ASP A 213 15.61 -35.08 -15.38
CA ASP A 213 16.26 -36.39 -15.27
C ASP A 213 17.75 -36.28 -14.85
N GLU A 214 18.47 -35.23 -15.30
CA GLU A 214 19.83 -34.90 -14.82
C GLU A 214 19.88 -34.25 -13.41
N ASN A 215 18.73 -34.04 -12.76
CA ASN A 215 18.53 -33.28 -11.51
C ASN A 215 18.86 -31.78 -11.61
N LEU A 216 17.82 -30.94 -11.47
CA LEU A 216 17.89 -29.47 -11.53
C LEU A 216 18.87 -28.84 -10.53
N LEU A 217 19.21 -29.49 -9.41
CA LEU A 217 20.21 -29.00 -8.45
C LEU A 217 21.61 -28.88 -9.05
N ASN A 218 21.92 -29.64 -10.11
CA ASN A 218 23.19 -29.55 -10.84
C ASN A 218 23.30 -28.28 -11.72
N LEU A 219 22.18 -27.60 -12.00
CA LEU A 219 22.16 -26.35 -12.74
C LEU A 219 22.62 -25.17 -11.86
N SER A 220 23.12 -24.10 -12.49
CA SER A 220 23.44 -22.86 -11.76
C SER A 220 22.19 -22.24 -11.12
N GLN A 221 22.35 -21.47 -10.03
CA GLN A 221 21.23 -20.78 -9.36
C GLN A 221 20.36 -19.94 -10.33
N SER A 222 20.96 -19.30 -11.33
CA SER A 222 20.25 -18.52 -12.34
C SER A 222 19.44 -19.39 -13.32
N MET A 223 19.91 -20.61 -13.60
CA MET A 223 19.15 -21.62 -14.35
C MET A 223 18.08 -22.27 -13.47
N GLN A 224 18.35 -22.63 -12.21
CA GLN A 224 17.36 -23.17 -11.26
C GLN A 224 16.13 -22.25 -11.13
N LEU A 225 16.35 -20.94 -10.94
CA LEU A 225 15.25 -19.94 -10.89
C LEU A 225 14.47 -19.85 -12.21
N THR A 226 15.17 -19.96 -13.35
CA THR A 226 14.56 -19.87 -14.68
C THR A 226 13.74 -21.14 -14.99
N ALA A 227 14.29 -22.32 -14.70
CA ALA A 227 13.61 -23.61 -14.78
C ALA A 227 12.38 -23.66 -13.87
N THR A 228 12.47 -23.20 -12.62
CA THR A 228 11.33 -23.16 -11.69
C THR A 228 10.18 -22.29 -12.23
N ALA A 229 10.50 -21.10 -12.77
CA ALA A 229 9.51 -20.23 -13.39
C ALA A 229 8.89 -20.85 -14.67
N LEU A 230 9.67 -21.63 -15.43
CA LEU A 230 9.23 -22.28 -16.66
C LEU A 230 8.46 -23.59 -16.44
N ILE A 231 8.78 -24.37 -15.40
CA ILE A 231 7.97 -25.50 -14.91
C ILE A 231 6.53 -25.05 -14.76
N ARG A 232 6.31 -23.92 -14.07
CA ARG A 232 4.97 -23.35 -13.87
C ARG A 232 4.24 -22.95 -15.17
N SER A 233 4.96 -22.76 -16.29
CA SER A 233 4.38 -22.43 -17.60
C SER A 233 4.32 -23.59 -18.60
N LEU A 234 5.04 -24.69 -18.35
CA LEU A 234 5.16 -25.87 -19.22
C LEU A 234 4.56 -27.14 -18.56
N CYS A 235 4.06 -27.02 -17.33
CA CYS A 235 3.42 -28.09 -16.57
C CYS A 235 1.99 -28.39 -17.04
N ASN A 236 1.88 -29.13 -18.15
CA ASN A 236 0.63 -29.78 -18.53
C ASN A 236 0.38 -31.02 -17.65
N ASP A 237 -0.85 -31.55 -17.59
CA ASP A 237 -1.21 -32.72 -16.76
C ASP A 237 -0.25 -33.92 -16.89
N LYS A 238 0.27 -34.15 -18.10
CA LYS A 238 1.25 -35.23 -18.39
C LYS A 238 2.59 -35.04 -17.68
N ARG A 239 3.10 -33.79 -17.62
CA ARG A 239 4.43 -33.46 -17.08
C ARG A 239 4.43 -33.20 -15.57
N ARG A 240 3.27 -32.88 -14.98
CA ARG A 240 3.11 -32.61 -13.54
C ARG A 240 3.75 -33.68 -12.65
N ASN A 241 3.63 -34.96 -13.02
CA ASN A 241 4.17 -36.07 -12.24
C ASN A 241 5.71 -36.15 -12.24
N SER A 242 6.40 -35.60 -13.25
CA SER A 242 7.88 -35.50 -13.29
C SER A 242 8.36 -34.21 -12.60
N TYR A 243 7.69 -33.09 -12.87
CA TYR A 243 8.08 -31.79 -12.33
C TYR A 243 7.84 -31.63 -10.82
N LEU A 244 6.85 -32.31 -10.23
CA LEU A 244 6.59 -32.22 -8.79
C LEU A 244 7.76 -32.74 -7.92
N PRO A 245 8.31 -33.96 -8.14
CA PRO A 245 9.56 -34.41 -7.49
C PRO A 245 10.72 -33.41 -7.62
N ALA A 246 10.96 -32.88 -8.82
CA ALA A 246 12.06 -31.92 -9.04
C ALA A 246 11.87 -30.61 -8.27
N LEU A 247 10.62 -30.15 -8.06
CA LEU A 247 10.32 -29.01 -7.19
C LEU A 247 10.58 -29.31 -5.71
N TYR A 248 10.34 -30.54 -5.24
CA TYR A 248 10.70 -30.95 -3.87
C TYR A 248 12.22 -30.94 -3.66
N ASP A 249 13.00 -31.47 -4.60
CA ASP A 249 14.47 -31.44 -4.53
C ASP A 249 15.00 -30.00 -4.46
N LEU A 250 14.38 -29.07 -5.20
CA LEU A 250 14.70 -27.64 -5.15
C LEU A 250 14.31 -26.96 -3.81
N LEU A 251 13.48 -27.56 -2.95
CA LEU A 251 13.31 -27.10 -1.55
C LEU A 251 14.60 -27.34 -0.73
N GLY A 252 15.44 -28.30 -1.14
CA GLY A 252 16.76 -28.55 -0.58
C GLY A 252 17.87 -27.64 -1.11
N SER A 253 17.58 -26.75 -2.07
CA SER A 253 18.59 -25.86 -2.67
C SER A 253 19.23 -24.93 -1.61
N PRO A 254 20.56 -24.72 -1.62
CA PRO A 254 21.23 -23.81 -0.68
C PRO A 254 20.88 -22.33 -0.86
N SER A 255 20.09 -21.98 -1.89
CA SER A 255 19.62 -20.62 -2.13
C SER A 255 18.19 -20.44 -1.66
N ALA A 256 17.97 -19.65 -0.61
CA ALA A 256 16.64 -19.29 -0.13
C ALA A 256 15.73 -18.65 -1.21
N GLY A 257 16.31 -18.01 -2.23
CA GLY A 257 15.56 -17.52 -3.39
C GLY A 257 15.03 -18.63 -4.31
N VAL A 258 15.79 -19.72 -4.45
CA VAL A 258 15.33 -20.93 -5.17
C VAL A 258 14.29 -21.67 -4.33
N GLN A 259 14.55 -21.89 -3.04
CA GLN A 259 13.59 -22.53 -2.12
C GLN A 259 12.25 -21.79 -2.07
N LEU A 260 12.25 -20.45 -2.08
CA LEU A 260 11.04 -19.63 -2.15
C LEU A 260 10.32 -19.80 -3.49
N ALA A 261 11.05 -19.79 -4.62
CA ALA A 261 10.46 -19.95 -5.94
C ALA A 261 9.87 -21.36 -6.13
N SER A 262 10.54 -22.41 -5.65
CA SER A 262 10.08 -23.79 -5.73
C SER A 262 8.91 -24.05 -4.77
N ALA A 263 8.95 -23.55 -3.53
CA ALA A 263 7.83 -23.65 -2.60
C ALA A 263 6.55 -22.97 -3.14
N LEU A 264 6.66 -21.74 -3.66
CA LEU A 264 5.50 -21.06 -4.28
C LEU A 264 4.98 -21.82 -5.51
N THR A 265 5.88 -22.31 -6.36
CA THR A 265 5.49 -23.06 -7.57
C THR A 265 4.87 -24.42 -7.25
N LEU A 266 5.36 -25.11 -6.22
CA LEU A 266 4.80 -26.35 -5.71
C LEU A 266 3.38 -26.14 -5.18
N LEU A 267 3.17 -25.13 -4.34
CA LEU A 267 1.87 -24.78 -3.76
C LEU A 267 0.88 -24.26 -4.82
N ASP A 268 1.36 -23.60 -5.88
CA ASP A 268 0.52 -23.20 -7.02
C ASP A 268 0.21 -24.36 -8.00
N LEU A 269 0.87 -25.53 -7.90
CA LEU A 269 0.69 -26.68 -8.81
C LEU A 269 0.03 -27.90 -8.17
N THR A 270 0.02 -28.04 -6.83
CA THR A 270 -0.62 -29.16 -6.13
C THR A 270 -1.16 -28.78 -4.75
N SER A 271 -2.33 -29.34 -4.40
CA SER A 271 -2.97 -29.23 -3.09
C SER A 271 -2.80 -30.48 -2.21
N THR A 272 -1.90 -31.39 -2.56
CA THR A 272 -1.58 -32.57 -1.71
C THR A 272 -1.09 -32.13 -0.33
N THR A 273 -1.56 -32.76 0.74
CA THR A 273 -1.31 -32.31 2.12
C THR A 273 0.16 -32.35 2.54
N THR A 274 0.98 -33.23 1.97
CA THR A 274 2.44 -33.23 2.14
C THR A 274 3.08 -32.00 1.50
N ALA A 275 2.84 -31.77 0.21
CA ALA A 275 3.34 -30.60 -0.54
C ALA A 275 2.89 -29.28 0.10
N SER A 276 1.63 -29.24 0.56
CA SER A 276 1.07 -28.12 1.33
C SER A 276 1.87 -27.86 2.60
N ARG A 277 2.21 -28.90 3.36
CA ARG A 277 2.91 -28.78 4.64
C ARG A 277 4.37 -28.41 4.43
N ASP A 278 5.08 -29.11 3.56
CA ASP A 278 6.51 -28.88 3.32
C ASP A 278 6.76 -27.51 2.66
N GLY A 279 5.89 -27.11 1.71
CA GLY A 279 5.92 -25.79 1.08
C GLY A 279 5.63 -24.65 2.06
N LEU A 280 4.53 -24.70 2.81
CA LEU A 280 4.17 -23.64 3.77
C LEU A 280 5.19 -23.57 4.92
N THR A 281 5.67 -24.70 5.43
CA THR A 281 6.72 -24.74 6.45
C THR A 281 8.03 -24.14 5.93
N THR A 282 8.37 -24.37 4.65
CA THR A 282 9.54 -23.75 4.00
C THR A 282 9.38 -22.25 3.87
N LEU A 283 8.20 -21.73 3.49
CA LEU A 283 7.93 -20.29 3.47
C LEU A 283 8.03 -19.67 4.88
N CYS A 284 7.53 -20.35 5.92
CA CYS A 284 7.65 -19.91 7.31
C CYS A 284 9.12 -19.82 7.75
N LYS A 285 9.92 -20.86 7.48
CA LYS A 285 11.37 -20.88 7.78
C LYS A 285 12.11 -19.75 7.06
N ILE A 286 11.85 -19.54 5.77
CA ILE A 286 12.49 -18.47 5.00
C ILE A 286 12.12 -17.09 5.56
N MET A 287 10.84 -16.85 5.86
CA MET A 287 10.37 -15.60 6.50
C MET A 287 11.09 -15.32 7.83
N LEU A 288 11.32 -16.35 8.65
CA LEU A 288 12.05 -16.21 9.92
C LEU A 288 13.57 -16.00 9.74
N SER A 289 14.18 -16.53 8.67
CA SER A 289 15.62 -16.36 8.38
C SER A 289 15.98 -15.04 7.67
N VAL A 290 15.04 -14.44 6.95
CA VAL A 290 15.28 -13.25 6.13
C VAL A 290 15.38 -12.00 7.01
N PRO A 291 16.46 -11.20 6.94
CA PRO A 291 16.62 -9.99 7.75
C PRO A 291 15.86 -8.77 7.19
N ASN A 292 15.36 -8.84 5.95
CA ASN A 292 14.67 -7.73 5.28
C ASN A 292 13.17 -7.79 5.52
N SER A 293 12.66 -6.89 6.37
CA SER A 293 11.25 -6.74 6.72
C SER A 293 10.30 -6.64 5.52
N SER A 294 10.71 -6.01 4.42
CA SER A 294 9.89 -5.89 3.21
C SER A 294 9.74 -7.22 2.46
N LEU A 295 10.78 -8.07 2.50
CA LEU A 295 10.71 -9.42 1.95
C LEU A 295 9.94 -10.36 2.91
N GLN A 296 10.07 -10.19 4.23
CA GLN A 296 9.20 -10.89 5.20
C GLN A 296 7.72 -10.58 4.97
N LEU A 297 7.37 -9.30 4.79
CA LEU A 297 6.00 -8.88 4.48
C LEU A 297 5.50 -9.48 3.16
N SER A 298 6.34 -9.45 2.11
CA SER A 298 6.00 -10.06 0.82
C SER A 298 5.79 -11.58 0.92
N ILE A 299 6.54 -12.29 1.76
CA ILE A 299 6.31 -13.72 2.04
C ILE A 299 4.98 -13.91 2.79
N ALA A 300 4.67 -13.06 3.78
CA ALA A 300 3.39 -13.10 4.48
C ALA A 300 2.19 -12.83 3.55
N ASP A 301 2.34 -11.93 2.57
CA ASP A 301 1.33 -11.70 1.50
C ASP A 301 1.15 -12.95 0.61
N GLN A 302 2.23 -13.66 0.27
CA GLN A 302 2.14 -14.92 -0.49
C GLN A 302 1.52 -16.07 0.33
N ILE A 303 1.84 -16.18 1.62
CA ILE A 303 1.21 -17.14 2.52
C ILE A 303 -0.30 -16.84 2.59
N GLU A 304 -0.69 -15.57 2.77
CA GLU A 304 -2.11 -15.19 2.81
C GLU A 304 -2.84 -15.49 1.48
N ARG A 305 -2.21 -15.26 0.33
CA ARG A 305 -2.75 -15.64 -1.00
C ARG A 305 -3.04 -17.14 -1.10
N LEU A 306 -2.26 -17.97 -0.42
CA LEU A 306 -2.33 -19.44 -0.47
C LEU A 306 -3.24 -20.05 0.62
N ILE A 307 -3.75 -19.25 1.57
CA ILE A 307 -4.70 -19.77 2.59
C ILE A 307 -5.93 -20.42 1.95
N PRO A 308 -6.64 -19.82 0.96
CA PRO A 308 -7.89 -20.39 0.44
C PRO A 308 -7.73 -21.75 -0.27
N THR A 309 -6.53 -22.09 -0.75
CA THR A 309 -6.24 -23.38 -1.41
C THR A 309 -5.62 -24.41 -0.49
N HIS A 310 -5.01 -24.00 0.64
CA HIS A 310 -4.30 -24.87 1.58
C HIS A 310 -4.84 -24.79 3.03
N THR A 311 -6.10 -24.35 3.21
CA THR A 311 -6.69 -23.92 4.49
C THR A 311 -6.39 -24.85 5.66
N SER A 312 -6.63 -26.16 5.52
CA SER A 312 -6.45 -27.14 6.61
C SER A 312 -5.00 -27.20 7.11
N VAL A 313 -4.01 -27.15 6.22
CA VAL A 313 -2.59 -27.22 6.60
C VAL A 313 -2.10 -25.85 7.10
N ALA A 314 -2.62 -24.76 6.56
CA ALA A 314 -2.36 -23.43 7.11
C ALA A 314 -2.92 -23.28 8.56
N GLN A 315 -4.05 -23.92 8.88
CA GLN A 315 -4.63 -23.96 10.23
C GLN A 315 -3.80 -24.78 11.23
N GLU A 316 -3.11 -25.85 10.79
CA GLU A 316 -2.09 -26.55 11.59
C GLU A 316 -0.90 -25.62 11.91
N LEU A 317 -0.40 -24.92 10.88
CA LEU A 317 0.80 -24.07 10.96
C LEU A 317 0.56 -22.68 11.61
N ALA A 318 -0.69 -22.37 12.00
CA ALA A 318 -1.06 -21.08 12.59
C ALA A 318 -0.24 -20.71 13.84
N VAL A 319 0.19 -21.70 14.63
CA VAL A 319 1.04 -21.49 15.82
C VAL A 319 2.51 -21.30 15.44
N GLU A 320 3.00 -21.94 14.35
CA GLU A 320 4.37 -21.69 13.85
C GLU A 320 4.51 -20.26 13.31
N LEU A 321 3.49 -19.75 12.61
CA LEU A 321 3.43 -18.37 12.11
C LEU A 321 3.58 -17.32 13.22
N LEU A 322 3.10 -17.59 14.45
CA LEU A 322 3.25 -16.66 15.58
C LEU A 322 4.72 -16.41 15.98
N ASN A 323 5.66 -17.29 15.62
CA ASN A 323 7.10 -17.04 15.83
C ASN A 323 7.58 -15.77 15.11
N ALA A 324 6.91 -15.36 14.03
CA ALA A 324 7.23 -14.18 13.24
C ALA A 324 6.93 -12.86 13.98
N LEU A 325 6.12 -12.88 15.06
CA LEU A 325 5.81 -11.69 15.88
C LEU A 325 7.04 -11.06 16.57
N LYS A 326 8.17 -11.77 16.60
CA LYS A 326 9.47 -11.22 17.01
C LYS A 326 9.91 -10.04 16.13
N ALA A 327 9.61 -10.07 14.83
CA ALA A 327 9.95 -8.99 13.91
C ALA A 327 8.90 -7.88 13.93
N LYS A 328 9.26 -6.73 14.51
CA LYS A 328 8.33 -5.61 14.79
C LYS A 328 7.45 -5.20 13.59
N PRO A 329 7.95 -5.05 12.35
CA PRO A 329 7.15 -4.54 11.23
C PRO A 329 6.03 -5.47 10.73
N ILE A 330 6.15 -6.78 10.92
CA ILE A 330 5.19 -7.76 10.38
C ILE A 330 4.11 -8.19 11.40
N ARG A 331 4.23 -7.77 12.67
CA ARG A 331 3.30 -8.15 13.77
C ARG A 331 1.83 -8.07 13.38
N ALA A 332 1.37 -6.90 12.92
CA ALA A 332 -0.03 -6.67 12.56
C ALA A 332 -0.51 -7.57 11.39
N LYS A 333 0.36 -7.81 10.39
CA LYS A 333 0.05 -8.70 9.25
C LYS A 333 -0.12 -10.15 9.72
N ILE A 334 0.82 -10.64 10.53
CA ILE A 334 0.80 -12.01 11.06
C ILE A 334 -0.41 -12.23 11.99
N LEU A 335 -0.76 -11.26 12.85
CA LEU A 335 -1.96 -11.34 13.68
C LEU A 335 -3.24 -11.42 12.81
N GLY A 336 -3.36 -10.58 11.77
CA GLY A 336 -4.49 -10.63 10.83
C GLY A 336 -4.59 -11.93 10.02
N ILE A 337 -3.45 -12.57 9.72
CA ILE A 337 -3.41 -13.90 9.11
C ILE A 337 -3.87 -14.98 10.12
N VAL A 338 -3.35 -14.98 11.35
CA VAL A 338 -3.69 -15.98 12.36
C VAL A 338 -5.17 -15.89 12.79
N GLN A 339 -5.76 -14.69 12.82
CA GLN A 339 -7.20 -14.50 13.01
C GLN A 339 -8.04 -15.27 11.96
N LYS A 340 -7.62 -15.27 10.68
CA LYS A 340 -8.29 -16.01 9.59
C LYS A 340 -8.05 -17.53 9.65
N LEU A 341 -7.00 -17.96 10.33
CA LEU A 341 -6.62 -19.36 10.53
C LEU A 341 -7.10 -19.93 11.87
N THR A 342 -7.86 -19.16 12.66
CA THR A 342 -8.39 -19.63 13.95
C THR A 342 -9.63 -20.51 13.72
N THR A 343 -9.67 -21.65 14.41
CA THR A 343 -10.76 -22.63 14.44
C THR A 343 -11.11 -22.98 15.89
N THR A 344 -12.21 -23.70 16.11
CA THR A 344 -12.57 -24.25 17.43
C THR A 344 -11.42 -25.02 18.09
N ASP A 345 -10.61 -25.70 17.28
CA ASP A 345 -9.67 -26.72 17.73
C ASP A 345 -8.29 -26.12 18.01
N ASN A 346 -7.87 -25.10 17.25
CA ASN A 346 -6.60 -24.40 17.45
C ASN A 346 -6.72 -23.11 18.29
N ALA A 347 -7.92 -22.56 18.50
CA ALA A 347 -8.13 -21.30 19.23
C ALA A 347 -7.50 -21.27 20.63
N ALA A 348 -7.60 -22.36 21.40
CA ALA A 348 -6.98 -22.45 22.73
C ALA A 348 -5.44 -22.37 22.66
N ASN A 349 -4.83 -23.04 21.68
CA ASN A 349 -3.38 -23.04 21.48
C ASN A 349 -2.88 -21.67 20.98
N ILE A 350 -3.61 -21.04 20.05
CA ILE A 350 -3.34 -19.69 19.55
C ILE A 350 -3.46 -18.67 20.70
N ALA A 351 -4.53 -18.72 21.50
CA ALA A 351 -4.73 -17.83 22.63
C ALA A 351 -3.59 -17.98 23.67
N GLN A 352 -3.22 -19.20 24.04
CA GLN A 352 -2.10 -19.44 24.97
C GLN A 352 -0.75 -18.98 24.43
N ALA A 353 -0.50 -19.08 23.12
CA ALA A 353 0.72 -18.56 22.49
C ALA A 353 0.74 -17.02 22.53
N LEU A 354 -0.38 -16.38 22.17
CA LEU A 354 -0.56 -14.93 22.23
C LEU A 354 -0.38 -14.38 23.66
N ILE A 355 -0.96 -15.03 24.67
CA ILE A 355 -0.79 -14.66 26.09
C ILE A 355 0.70 -14.69 26.49
N ARG A 356 1.47 -15.70 26.07
CA ARG A 356 2.93 -15.76 26.32
C ARG A 356 3.68 -14.61 25.65
N TYR A 357 3.28 -14.20 24.44
CA TYR A 357 3.86 -13.01 23.79
C TYR A 357 3.51 -11.71 24.51
N ALA A 358 2.28 -11.56 25.04
CA ALA A 358 1.90 -10.39 25.83
C ALA A 358 2.66 -10.31 27.16
N GLN A 359 2.82 -11.44 27.85
CA GLN A 359 3.63 -11.54 29.08
C GLN A 359 5.12 -11.25 28.82
N SER A 360 5.67 -11.78 27.72
CA SER A 360 7.05 -11.47 27.30
C SER A 360 7.22 -9.98 26.97
N ALA A 361 6.31 -9.40 26.19
CA ALA A 361 6.31 -7.95 25.92
C ALA A 361 6.14 -7.11 27.20
N ASN A 362 5.46 -7.62 28.23
CA ASN A 362 5.31 -6.92 29.49
C ASN A 362 6.66 -6.73 30.21
N SER A 363 7.52 -7.76 30.21
CA SER A 363 8.88 -7.67 30.78
C SER A 363 9.77 -6.65 30.07
N LEU A 364 9.60 -6.46 28.74
CA LEU A 364 10.38 -5.51 27.95
C LEU A 364 10.06 -4.04 28.25
N ARG A 365 8.96 -3.73 28.95
CA ARG A 365 8.61 -2.35 29.33
C ARG A 365 9.60 -1.69 30.29
N GLN A 366 10.45 -2.47 30.96
CA GLN A 366 11.54 -1.94 31.79
C GLN A 366 12.61 -1.19 30.96
N ASN A 367 12.72 -1.51 29.67
CA ASN A 367 13.57 -0.78 28.73
C ASN A 367 12.81 0.47 28.22
N GLU A 368 13.21 1.69 28.61
CA GLU A 368 12.51 2.91 28.18
C GLU A 368 12.38 3.02 26.64
N ASN A 369 13.44 2.67 25.91
CA ASN A 369 13.49 2.66 24.45
C ASN A 369 12.49 1.68 23.80
N GLU A 370 12.00 0.67 24.52
CA GLU A 370 11.05 -0.33 24.00
C GLU A 370 9.67 -0.28 24.66
N LYS A 371 9.49 0.54 25.71
CA LYS A 371 8.24 0.69 26.46
C LYS A 371 7.03 0.96 25.55
N ASN A 372 7.15 1.92 24.64
CA ASN A 372 6.06 2.31 23.74
C ASN A 372 5.72 1.22 22.68
N ASP A 373 6.73 0.57 22.10
CA ASP A 373 6.52 -0.55 21.17
C ASP A 373 5.91 -1.77 21.87
N SER A 374 6.34 -2.04 23.11
CA SER A 374 5.81 -3.12 23.94
C SER A 374 4.34 -2.88 24.30
N ILE A 375 3.98 -1.64 24.67
CA ILE A 375 2.58 -1.24 24.90
C ILE A 375 1.74 -1.45 23.64
N LEU A 376 2.18 -0.95 22.48
CA LEU A 376 1.46 -1.12 21.21
C LEU A 376 1.29 -2.60 20.83
N PHE A 377 2.32 -3.44 21.02
CA PHE A 377 2.26 -4.87 20.72
C PHE A 377 1.32 -5.63 21.66
N ILE A 378 1.31 -5.32 22.96
CA ILE A 378 0.35 -5.89 23.92
C ILE A 378 -1.08 -5.53 23.52
N ARG A 379 -1.36 -4.29 23.14
CA ARG A 379 -2.68 -3.86 22.65
C ARG A 379 -3.12 -4.59 21.37
N GLN A 380 -2.21 -4.82 20.42
CA GLN A 380 -2.49 -5.63 19.23
C GLN A 380 -2.82 -7.09 19.58
N ILE A 381 -2.17 -7.66 20.60
CA ILE A 381 -2.47 -8.99 21.11
C ILE A 381 -3.84 -9.02 21.82
N LEU A 382 -4.12 -8.08 22.72
CA LEU A 382 -5.42 -8.00 23.43
C LEU A 382 -6.58 -7.86 22.44
N SER A 383 -6.45 -6.97 21.44
CA SER A 383 -7.42 -6.85 20.34
C SER A 383 -7.64 -8.18 19.58
N THR A 384 -6.56 -8.92 19.31
CA THR A 384 -6.64 -10.25 18.68
C THR A 384 -7.33 -11.29 19.58
N LEU A 385 -6.99 -11.33 20.87
CA LEU A 385 -7.66 -12.20 21.86
C LEU A 385 -9.15 -11.89 21.97
N ARG A 386 -9.54 -10.61 21.87
CA ARG A 386 -10.93 -10.17 21.87
C ARG A 386 -11.73 -10.68 20.67
N ILE A 387 -11.12 -10.72 19.48
CA ILE A 387 -11.71 -11.33 18.28
C ILE A 387 -11.87 -12.84 18.48
N ILE A 388 -10.86 -13.52 19.05
CA ILE A 388 -10.90 -14.97 19.30
C ILE A 388 -12.04 -15.35 20.26
N ILE A 389 -12.25 -14.63 21.37
CA ILE A 389 -13.34 -14.94 22.31
C ILE A 389 -14.73 -14.66 21.75
N ALA A 390 -14.87 -13.72 20.81
CA ALA A 390 -16.15 -13.44 20.16
C ALA A 390 -16.58 -14.59 19.21
N SER A 391 -15.61 -15.27 18.59
CA SER A 391 -15.84 -16.37 17.65
C SER A 391 -15.80 -17.77 18.30
N HIS A 392 -15.04 -17.96 19.39
CA HIS A 392 -14.71 -19.29 19.92
C HIS A 392 -14.85 -19.38 21.46
N PRO A 393 -16.02 -19.78 21.99
CA PRO A 393 -16.27 -19.86 23.43
C PRO A 393 -15.29 -20.76 24.22
N ILE A 394 -14.70 -21.77 23.58
CA ILE A 394 -13.71 -22.68 24.18
C ILE A 394 -12.48 -21.91 24.72
N ALA A 395 -12.15 -20.75 24.15
CA ALA A 395 -11.02 -19.92 24.58
C ALA A 395 -11.29 -19.09 25.85
N LEU A 396 -12.56 -18.86 26.23
CA LEU A 396 -12.96 -17.86 27.23
C LEU A 396 -12.20 -17.97 28.56
N LYS A 397 -12.09 -19.19 29.11
CA LYS A 397 -11.37 -19.43 30.38
C LYS A 397 -9.88 -19.12 30.27
N TYR A 398 -9.20 -19.61 29.23
CA TYR A 398 -7.77 -19.38 29.02
C TYR A 398 -7.45 -17.90 28.81
N VAL A 399 -8.33 -17.17 28.12
CA VAL A 399 -8.18 -15.72 27.92
C VAL A 399 -8.41 -14.96 29.23
N TYR A 400 -9.39 -15.34 30.06
CA TYR A 400 -9.55 -14.76 31.39
C TYR A 400 -8.29 -14.95 32.27
N GLU A 401 -7.78 -16.18 32.36
CA GLU A 401 -6.59 -16.53 33.14
C GLU A 401 -5.30 -15.84 32.65
N GLY A 402 -5.24 -15.44 31.37
CA GLY A 402 -4.10 -14.72 30.79
C GLY A 402 -4.23 -13.19 30.73
N VAL A 403 -5.44 -12.64 30.88
CA VAL A 403 -5.72 -11.20 30.72
C VAL A 403 -6.03 -10.50 32.05
N ASN A 404 -6.48 -11.23 33.07
CA ASN A 404 -6.90 -10.67 34.36
C ASN A 404 -5.85 -9.77 35.06
N SER A 405 -4.56 -10.07 34.95
CA SER A 405 -3.49 -9.24 35.52
C SER A 405 -3.34 -7.87 34.87
N PHE A 406 -3.84 -7.67 33.64
CA PHE A 406 -3.71 -6.40 32.91
C PHE A 406 -4.79 -5.37 33.29
N ILE A 407 -5.79 -5.71 34.12
CA ILE A 407 -6.81 -4.75 34.58
C ILE A 407 -6.16 -3.61 35.38
N ALA A 408 -5.20 -3.95 36.25
CA ALA A 408 -4.48 -3.01 37.12
C ALA A 408 -3.17 -2.49 36.48
N ASP A 409 -3.08 -2.49 35.14
CA ASP A 409 -1.90 -1.97 34.44
C ASP A 409 -1.76 -0.46 34.60
N SER A 410 -0.50 -0.03 34.78
CA SER A 410 -0.04 1.36 34.71
C SER A 410 -0.51 2.13 33.46
N ASP A 411 -0.69 1.46 32.32
CA ASP A 411 -1.18 2.06 31.08
C ASP A 411 -2.72 2.00 31.00
N SER A 412 -3.33 3.19 30.96
CA SER A 412 -4.79 3.35 30.93
C SER A 412 -5.49 2.71 29.72
N GLN A 413 -4.77 2.47 28.62
CA GLN A 413 -5.33 1.84 27.44
C GLN A 413 -5.29 0.32 27.54
N ILE A 414 -4.19 -0.26 28.03
CA ILE A 414 -4.09 -1.70 28.30
C ILE A 414 -5.08 -2.12 29.38
N SER A 415 -5.18 -1.34 30.46
CA SER A 415 -6.19 -1.49 31.52
C SER A 415 -7.62 -1.49 30.95
N TYR A 416 -7.92 -0.60 29.99
CA TYR A 416 -9.22 -0.53 29.33
C TYR A 416 -9.48 -1.70 28.36
N ASP A 417 -8.53 -2.00 27.47
CA ASP A 417 -8.66 -3.08 26.48
C ASP A 417 -8.80 -4.45 27.16
N ALA A 418 -8.08 -4.69 28.26
CA ALA A 418 -8.22 -5.89 29.10
C ALA A 418 -9.59 -5.96 29.80
N MET A 419 -10.12 -4.82 30.28
CA MET A 419 -11.42 -4.77 30.92
C MET A 419 -12.58 -5.01 29.94
N GLU A 420 -12.48 -4.54 28.68
CA GLU A 420 -13.47 -4.86 27.64
C GLU A 420 -13.51 -6.37 27.34
N ILE A 421 -12.36 -7.04 27.29
CA ILE A 421 -12.29 -8.51 27.14
C ILE A 421 -13.02 -9.20 28.30
N ILE A 422 -12.77 -8.80 29.55
CA ILE A 422 -13.34 -9.44 30.74
C ILE A 422 -14.85 -9.19 30.86
N ARG A 423 -15.32 -8.01 30.45
CA ARG A 423 -16.75 -7.70 30.31
C ARG A 423 -17.43 -8.59 29.27
N ASP A 424 -16.81 -8.77 28.11
CA ASP A 424 -17.35 -9.60 27.03
C ASP A 424 -17.33 -11.10 27.42
N ILE A 425 -16.33 -11.54 28.20
CA ILE A 425 -16.30 -12.86 28.85
C ILE A 425 -17.41 -12.99 29.90
N ALA A 426 -17.61 -12.01 30.79
CA ALA A 426 -18.61 -12.07 31.86
C ALA A 426 -20.03 -12.23 31.31
N LYS A 427 -20.34 -11.65 30.15
CA LYS A 427 -21.58 -11.94 29.44
C LYS A 427 -21.63 -13.40 28.95
N SER A 428 -20.63 -13.82 28.18
CA SER A 428 -20.64 -15.08 27.42
C SER A 428 -20.39 -16.36 28.25
N ALA A 429 -19.78 -16.24 29.43
CA ALA A 429 -19.46 -17.35 30.34
C ALA A 429 -20.15 -17.16 31.71
N PRO A 430 -21.43 -17.56 31.87
CA PRO A 430 -22.17 -17.42 33.13
C PRO A 430 -21.45 -18.02 34.35
N GLU A 431 -20.75 -19.13 34.15
CA GLU A 431 -19.97 -19.85 35.16
C GLU A 431 -18.77 -19.06 35.70
N LEU A 432 -18.22 -18.12 34.92
CA LEU A 432 -17.11 -17.25 35.34
C LEU A 432 -17.58 -15.99 36.08
N ARG A 433 -18.86 -15.59 35.98
CA ARG A 433 -19.38 -14.32 36.53
C ARG A 433 -19.06 -14.10 38.01
N LYS A 434 -19.22 -15.13 38.86
CA LYS A 434 -18.90 -15.07 40.30
C LYS A 434 -17.39 -14.95 40.58
N VAL A 435 -16.55 -15.56 39.76
CA VAL A 435 -15.09 -15.45 39.87
C VAL A 435 -14.65 -14.04 39.45
N ILE A 436 -15.23 -13.54 38.35
CA ILE A 436 -14.98 -12.19 37.83
C ILE A 436 -15.41 -11.11 38.84
N SER A 437 -16.61 -11.19 39.43
CA SER A 437 -17.09 -10.17 40.38
C SER A 437 -16.18 -10.05 41.61
N VAL A 438 -15.86 -11.18 42.25
CA VAL A 438 -14.98 -11.21 43.44
C VAL A 438 -13.56 -10.78 43.08
N HIS A 439 -13.05 -11.12 41.89
CA HIS A 439 -11.73 -10.67 41.46
C HIS A 439 -11.70 -9.14 41.21
N LEU A 440 -12.75 -8.58 40.62
CA LEU A 440 -12.87 -7.14 40.38
C LEU A 440 -13.02 -6.35 41.69
N GLU A 441 -13.81 -6.84 42.65
CA GLU A 441 -13.94 -6.25 43.99
C GLU A 441 -12.56 -6.12 44.67
N ASN A 442 -11.79 -7.22 44.69
CA ASN A 442 -10.44 -7.25 45.27
C ASN A 442 -9.41 -6.36 44.52
N LEU A 443 -9.68 -5.97 43.27
CA LEU A 443 -8.79 -5.15 42.46
C LEU A 443 -9.15 -3.65 42.44
N LEU A 444 -10.29 -3.23 43.02
CA LEU A 444 -10.75 -1.83 42.96
C LEU A 444 -9.65 -0.83 43.34
N GLY A 445 -8.99 -1.01 44.50
CA GLY A 445 -7.91 -0.15 44.99
C GLY A 445 -6.68 -0.04 44.07
N SER A 446 -6.46 -1.03 43.20
CA SER A 446 -5.35 -1.04 42.25
C SER A 446 -5.67 -0.32 40.93
N VAL A 447 -6.95 -0.15 40.59
CA VAL A 447 -7.36 0.41 39.28
C VAL A 447 -7.43 1.94 39.35
N ARG A 448 -6.44 2.62 38.77
CA ARG A 448 -6.40 4.10 38.72
C ARG A 448 -7.09 4.73 37.49
N THR A 449 -7.70 3.93 36.62
CA THR A 449 -8.43 4.41 35.43
C THR A 449 -9.94 4.45 35.66
N SER A 450 -10.53 5.64 35.79
CA SER A 450 -11.98 5.84 36.00
C SER A 450 -12.86 5.07 35.00
N ARG A 451 -12.53 5.08 33.69
CA ARG A 451 -13.28 4.32 32.67
C ARG A 451 -13.39 2.81 32.98
N VAL A 452 -12.36 2.25 33.60
CA VAL A 452 -12.28 0.84 34.02
C VAL A 452 -13.02 0.64 35.33
N LEU A 453 -12.87 1.54 36.31
CA LEU A 453 -13.65 1.52 37.55
C LEU A 453 -15.16 1.49 37.29
N ARG A 454 -15.68 2.36 36.42
CA ARG A 454 -17.12 2.39 36.05
C ARG A 454 -17.58 1.07 35.44
N MET A 455 -16.72 0.41 34.65
CA MET A 455 -17.04 -0.84 33.97
C MET A 455 -16.95 -2.05 34.92
N ALA A 456 -16.00 -2.03 35.86
CA ALA A 456 -15.89 -3.01 36.94
C ALA A 456 -17.08 -2.90 37.91
N LEU A 457 -17.39 -1.70 38.42
CA LEU A 457 -18.53 -1.42 39.30
C LEU A 457 -19.87 -1.87 38.69
N PHE A 458 -20.07 -1.65 37.38
CA PHE A 458 -21.26 -2.11 36.68
C PHE A 458 -21.39 -3.65 36.71
N ILE A 459 -20.31 -4.37 36.37
CA ILE A 459 -20.27 -5.85 36.37
C ILE A 459 -20.43 -6.41 37.79
N ILE A 460 -19.77 -5.80 38.78
CA ILE A 460 -19.93 -6.15 40.21
C ILE A 460 -21.41 -5.99 40.60
N SER A 461 -22.03 -4.85 40.30
CA SER A 461 -23.42 -4.56 40.70
C SER A 461 -24.45 -5.51 40.08
N LEU A 462 -24.20 -6.01 38.87
CA LEU A 462 -25.03 -7.04 38.23
C LEU A 462 -24.82 -8.44 38.83
N TYR A 463 -23.56 -8.84 39.10
CA TYR A 463 -23.23 -10.26 39.31
C TYR A 463 -22.71 -10.64 40.71
N THR A 464 -22.44 -9.69 41.61
CA THR A 464 -22.11 -10.04 43.01
C THR A 464 -23.31 -10.74 43.68
N ASN A 465 -23.02 -11.70 44.55
CA ASN A 465 -24.01 -12.35 45.41
C ASN A 465 -23.71 -12.12 46.90
N ASN A 466 -22.81 -11.18 47.22
CA ASN A 466 -22.47 -10.80 48.59
C ASN A 466 -23.16 -9.47 48.95
N PRO A 467 -23.97 -9.39 50.03
CA PRO A 467 -24.52 -8.11 50.49
C PRO A 467 -23.42 -7.14 50.92
N ASP A 468 -22.32 -7.65 51.50
CA ASP A 468 -21.21 -6.85 52.04
C ASP A 468 -20.39 -6.14 50.93
N SER A 469 -20.66 -6.43 49.65
CA SER A 469 -20.07 -5.70 48.51
C SER A 469 -20.37 -4.19 48.54
N VAL A 470 -21.47 -3.77 49.20
CA VAL A 470 -21.77 -2.35 49.44
C VAL A 470 -20.71 -1.72 50.35
N ASP A 471 -20.42 -2.37 51.47
CA ASP A 471 -19.43 -1.92 52.45
C ASP A 471 -18.03 -1.89 51.82
N VAL A 472 -17.64 -2.92 51.07
CA VAL A 472 -16.35 -2.97 50.33
C VAL A 472 -16.22 -1.84 49.30
N ILE A 473 -17.28 -1.52 48.53
CA ILE A 473 -17.24 -0.42 47.55
C ILE A 473 -17.17 0.93 48.26
N CYS A 474 -17.94 1.13 49.33
CA CYS A 474 -17.88 2.36 50.13
C CYS A 474 -16.53 2.56 50.82
N GLU A 475 -15.85 1.49 51.23
CA GLU A 475 -14.51 1.52 51.82
C GLU A 475 -13.42 1.78 50.77
N ALA A 476 -13.49 1.14 49.59
CA ALA A 476 -12.55 1.38 48.50
C ALA A 476 -12.57 2.84 47.98
N PHE A 477 -13.70 3.55 48.11
CA PHE A 477 -13.84 4.96 47.76
C PHE A 477 -13.92 5.90 48.97
N ALA A 478 -13.60 5.43 50.17
CA ALA A 478 -13.52 6.25 51.37
C ALA A 478 -12.33 7.21 51.32
N GLU A 479 -12.31 8.17 52.24
CA GLU A 479 -11.22 9.12 52.42
C GLU A 479 -10.15 8.46 53.33
N ASP A 480 -8.89 8.40 52.87
CA ASP A 480 -7.80 7.76 53.60
C ASP A 480 -7.41 8.58 54.86
N GLU A 481 -8.09 8.34 55.99
CA GLU A 481 -7.80 9.02 57.28
C GLU A 481 -6.37 8.76 57.79
N THR A 482 -5.64 7.81 57.20
CA THR A 482 -4.32 7.33 57.64
C THR A 482 -3.11 8.10 57.11
N GLN A 483 -3.29 9.15 56.29
CA GLN A 483 -2.19 10.06 55.90
C GLN A 483 -2.20 11.43 56.61
N ALA A 484 -2.94 11.55 57.72
CA ALA A 484 -2.89 12.71 58.60
C ALA A 484 -2.01 12.45 59.85
N ASN A 485 -0.79 13.02 59.84
CA ASN A 485 0.13 13.20 60.98
C ASN A 485 0.92 11.99 61.51
N ALA A 486 2.12 11.78 60.95
CA ALA A 486 3.31 11.38 61.72
C ALA A 486 4.61 11.72 60.96
N ALA A 487 5.02 12.99 60.93
CA ALA A 487 6.39 13.32 60.53
C ALA A 487 7.32 13.08 61.73
N ASP A 488 8.09 11.99 61.71
CA ASP A 488 8.92 11.62 62.86
C ASP A 488 10.22 12.44 62.89
N ILE A 489 10.19 13.54 63.64
CA ILE A 489 11.28 14.54 63.70
C ILE A 489 12.38 14.04 64.64
N THR A 490 13.36 13.34 64.09
CA THR A 490 14.53 12.91 64.87
C THR A 490 15.58 14.02 64.94
N THR A 491 15.91 14.45 66.15
CA THR A 491 16.95 15.48 66.37
C THR A 491 18.30 14.80 66.56
N VAL A 492 19.23 15.02 65.63
CA VAL A 492 20.59 14.47 65.65
C VAL A 492 21.57 15.58 66.04
N VAL A 493 22.47 15.31 66.99
CA VAL A 493 23.55 16.23 67.36
C VAL A 493 24.78 15.87 66.54
N LEU A 494 25.38 16.86 65.87
CA LEU A 494 26.64 16.70 65.14
C LEU A 494 27.85 16.78 66.09
N GLU A 495 29.02 16.34 65.63
CA GLU A 495 30.27 16.32 66.44
C GLU A 495 30.75 17.71 66.87
N ASP A 496 30.26 18.78 66.23
CA ASP A 496 30.47 20.17 66.60
C ASP A 496 29.49 20.71 67.68
N GLY A 497 28.55 19.88 68.14
CA GLY A 497 27.52 20.23 69.12
C GLY A 497 26.25 20.85 68.53
N THR A 498 26.14 20.99 67.21
CA THR A 498 24.96 21.58 66.55
C THR A 498 23.82 20.57 66.44
N TYR A 499 22.62 21.00 66.81
CA TYR A 499 21.39 20.20 66.70
C TYR A 499 20.79 20.34 65.30
N VAL A 500 20.64 19.23 64.58
CA VAL A 500 20.00 19.16 63.27
C VAL A 500 18.79 18.24 63.34
N GLN A 501 17.61 18.79 63.04
CA GLN A 501 16.40 17.99 62.88
C GLN A 501 16.40 17.31 61.51
N ARG A 502 16.29 15.97 61.49
CA ARG A 502 16.02 15.19 60.29
C ARG A 502 14.55 14.80 60.24
N THR A 503 13.83 15.37 59.31
CA THR A 503 12.57 14.82 58.79
C THR A 503 12.91 13.69 57.82
N SER A 504 12.82 12.44 58.28
CA SER A 504 12.77 11.28 57.39
C SER A 504 11.39 11.18 56.76
N ALA A 505 11.20 11.86 55.64
CA ALA A 505 10.06 11.59 54.76
C ALA A 505 10.27 10.22 54.11
N GLU A 506 9.43 9.25 54.45
CA GLU A 506 9.29 8.05 53.62
C GLU A 506 8.76 8.44 52.23
N VAL A 507 9.11 7.68 51.21
CA VAL A 507 8.70 7.96 49.84
C VAL A 507 7.22 7.62 49.69
N VAL A 508 6.37 8.63 49.90
CA VAL A 508 4.93 8.54 49.61
C VAL A 508 4.76 8.20 48.14
N ASP A 509 4.00 7.14 47.86
CA ASP A 509 3.62 6.79 46.49
C ASP A 509 2.71 7.89 45.93
N ASP A 510 3.22 8.66 44.97
CA ASP A 510 2.61 9.87 44.38
C ASP A 510 1.37 9.56 43.50
N SER A 511 0.75 8.39 43.73
CA SER A 511 -0.31 7.81 42.91
C SER A 511 -1.69 8.27 43.40
N PRO A 512 -2.54 8.85 42.54
CA PRO A 512 -3.80 9.47 42.98
C PRO A 512 -4.75 8.43 43.58
N SER A 513 -5.14 8.60 44.85
CA SER A 513 -6.08 7.70 45.55
C SER A 513 -7.44 7.63 44.84
N LEU A 514 -8.19 6.54 45.06
CA LEU A 514 -9.51 6.35 44.45
C LEU A 514 -10.47 7.50 44.77
N TYR A 515 -10.44 8.00 46.01
CA TYR A 515 -11.17 9.18 46.43
C TYR A 515 -10.76 10.44 45.64
N SER A 516 -9.45 10.65 45.40
CA SER A 516 -8.98 11.77 44.57
C SER A 516 -9.41 11.67 43.10
N ILE A 517 -9.69 10.46 42.59
CA ILE A 517 -10.23 10.21 41.25
C ILE A 517 -11.75 10.46 41.25
N LEU A 518 -12.45 10.01 42.28
CA LEU A 518 -13.88 10.24 42.49
C LEU A 518 -14.21 11.74 42.50
N CYS A 519 -13.45 12.55 43.24
CA CYS A 519 -13.64 14.00 43.30
C CYS A 519 -13.23 14.75 42.02
N LYS A 520 -12.55 14.10 41.06
CA LYS A 520 -12.16 14.70 39.76
C LYS A 520 -13.12 14.36 38.62
N GLU A 521 -13.96 13.34 38.74
CA GLU A 521 -14.91 12.96 37.69
C GLU A 521 -16.33 12.75 38.25
N PRO A 522 -17.23 13.76 38.18
CA PRO A 522 -18.61 13.66 38.66
C PRO A 522 -19.42 12.47 38.08
N PHE A 523 -19.07 12.00 36.87
CA PHE A 523 -19.68 10.82 36.26
C PHE A 523 -19.26 9.50 36.95
N LEU A 524 -18.09 9.45 37.60
CA LEU A 524 -17.71 8.31 38.45
C LEU A 524 -18.59 8.28 39.72
N VAL A 525 -18.88 9.44 40.33
CA VAL A 525 -19.82 9.55 41.46
C VAL A 525 -21.18 8.99 41.08
N SER A 526 -21.77 9.42 39.97
CA SER A 526 -23.07 8.90 39.52
C SER A 526 -23.04 7.40 39.16
N SER A 527 -21.91 6.92 38.64
CA SER A 527 -21.70 5.48 38.36
C SER A 527 -21.62 4.64 39.64
N VAL A 528 -20.94 5.12 40.68
CA VAL A 528 -20.90 4.48 42.01
C VAL A 528 -22.30 4.48 42.62
N SER A 529 -22.99 5.62 42.66
CA SER A 529 -24.33 5.75 43.23
C SER A 529 -25.33 4.75 42.63
N VAL A 530 -25.40 4.66 41.29
CA VAL A 530 -26.29 3.72 40.60
C VAL A 530 -25.87 2.25 40.82
N SER A 531 -24.57 1.98 40.97
CA SER A 531 -24.07 0.62 41.25
C SER A 531 -24.42 0.16 42.67
N LEU A 532 -24.27 1.03 43.67
CA LEU A 532 -24.68 0.77 45.06
C LEU A 532 -26.20 0.55 45.15
N ALA A 533 -26.99 1.44 44.54
CA ALA A 533 -28.45 1.28 44.47
C ALA A 533 -28.86 -0.06 43.84
N ARG A 534 -28.20 -0.48 42.76
CA ARG A 534 -28.48 -1.78 42.11
C ARG A 534 -28.21 -2.97 43.03
N ILE A 535 -27.13 -2.93 43.83
CA ILE A 535 -26.83 -4.00 44.80
C ILE A 535 -27.91 -4.05 45.88
N CYS A 536 -28.26 -2.90 46.49
CA CYS A 536 -29.28 -2.83 47.53
C CYS A 536 -30.68 -3.27 47.07
N CYS A 537 -31.10 -2.88 45.86
CA CYS A 537 -32.40 -3.29 45.31
C CYS A 537 -32.45 -4.78 44.91
N ARG A 538 -31.30 -5.46 44.77
CA ARG A 538 -31.19 -6.88 44.39
C ARG A 538 -30.90 -7.81 45.57
N LEU A 539 -30.17 -7.35 46.59
CA LEU A 539 -29.75 -8.14 47.75
C LEU A 539 -30.35 -7.58 49.04
N SER A 540 -31.35 -8.26 49.59
CA SER A 540 -32.14 -7.82 50.76
C SER A 540 -31.38 -7.74 52.09
N GLY A 541 -30.09 -8.07 52.11
CA GLY A 541 -29.21 -7.94 53.28
C GLY A 541 -28.18 -6.81 53.17
N ALA A 542 -28.14 -6.08 52.05
CA ALA A 542 -27.12 -5.05 51.80
C ALA A 542 -27.39 -3.74 52.54
N ASN A 543 -26.33 -3.04 52.93
CA ASN A 543 -26.38 -1.87 53.82
C ASN A 543 -26.82 -0.57 53.10
N ALA A 544 -28.11 -0.47 52.78
CA ALA A 544 -28.68 0.68 52.07
C ALA A 544 -28.44 2.03 52.76
N GLN A 545 -28.42 2.07 54.10
CA GLN A 545 -28.15 3.30 54.85
C GLN A 545 -26.70 3.79 54.62
N ARG A 546 -25.70 2.91 54.72
CA ARG A 546 -24.31 3.26 54.44
C ARG A 546 -24.11 3.74 53.01
N ALA A 547 -24.82 3.15 52.04
CA ALA A 547 -24.82 3.61 50.66
C ALA A 547 -25.41 5.03 50.52
N ILE A 548 -26.54 5.33 51.18
CA ILE A 548 -27.16 6.66 51.20
C ILE A 548 -26.20 7.71 51.78
N ASP A 549 -25.57 7.41 52.92
CA ASP A 549 -24.68 8.33 53.62
C ASP A 549 -23.37 8.57 52.86
N PHE A 550 -22.81 7.51 52.25
CA PHE A 550 -21.67 7.63 51.34
C PHE A 550 -22.01 8.51 50.13
N ILE A 551 -23.16 8.30 49.47
CA ILE A 551 -23.57 9.10 48.30
C ILE A 551 -23.77 10.57 48.69
N LYS A 552 -24.44 10.85 49.82
CA LYS A 552 -24.64 12.22 50.33
C LYS A 552 -23.30 12.91 50.64
N SER A 553 -22.34 12.18 51.22
CA SER A 553 -20.96 12.65 51.43
C SER A 553 -20.23 12.95 50.11
N ALA A 554 -20.30 12.04 49.14
CA ALA A 554 -19.61 12.15 47.85
C ALA A 554 -20.10 13.33 46.99
N ILE A 555 -21.42 13.62 46.96
CA ILE A 555 -21.98 14.77 46.23
C ILE A 555 -21.34 16.08 46.68
N VAL A 556 -21.24 16.27 48.01
CA VAL A 556 -20.70 17.49 48.63
C VAL A 556 -19.18 17.58 48.40
N LYS A 557 -18.45 16.48 48.64
CA LYS A 557 -16.98 16.45 48.55
C LYS A 557 -16.46 16.57 47.11
N ALA A 558 -17.20 16.08 46.12
CA ALA A 558 -16.85 16.16 44.70
C ALA A 558 -17.48 17.35 43.95
N ASN A 559 -18.17 18.27 44.64
CA ASN A 559 -18.89 19.43 44.07
C ASN A 559 -19.70 19.08 42.80
N VAL A 560 -20.62 18.14 42.92
CA VAL A 560 -21.30 17.51 41.79
C VAL A 560 -22.43 18.38 41.22
N GLU A 561 -22.08 19.29 40.32
CA GLU A 561 -23.05 20.16 39.61
C GLU A 561 -23.73 19.48 38.41
N THR A 562 -23.24 18.32 37.98
CA THR A 562 -23.74 17.57 36.80
C THR A 562 -24.13 16.14 37.18
N GLU A 563 -24.89 15.45 36.32
CA GLU A 563 -25.39 14.07 36.56
C GLU A 563 -26.29 13.88 37.81
N LEU A 564 -26.69 14.97 38.48
CA LEU A 564 -27.58 14.99 39.64
C LEU A 564 -28.87 14.17 39.44
N ASN A 565 -29.44 14.13 38.24
CA ASN A 565 -30.62 13.32 37.93
C ASN A 565 -30.40 11.81 38.14
N ARG A 566 -29.21 11.28 37.81
CA ARG A 566 -28.88 9.86 38.05
C ARG A 566 -28.65 9.57 39.53
N ILE A 567 -28.04 10.52 40.23
CA ILE A 567 -27.75 10.41 41.67
C ILE A 567 -29.05 10.50 42.48
N GLY A 568 -29.97 11.40 42.10
CA GLY A 568 -31.31 11.48 42.65
C GLY A 568 -32.12 10.20 42.42
N PHE A 569 -32.07 9.62 41.21
CA PHE A 569 -32.68 8.32 40.93
C PHE A 569 -32.09 7.18 41.79
N ALA A 570 -30.77 7.17 41.98
CA ALA A 570 -30.10 6.20 42.85
C ALA A 570 -30.48 6.35 44.34
N LEU A 571 -30.59 7.58 44.84
CA LEU A 571 -31.07 7.86 46.20
C LEU A 571 -32.54 7.48 46.38
N MET A 572 -33.40 7.81 45.42
CA MET A 572 -34.82 7.40 45.41
C MET A 572 -34.97 5.88 45.44
N ALA A 573 -34.13 5.14 44.69
CA ALA A 573 -34.10 3.68 44.71
C ALA A 573 -33.62 3.09 46.06
N LEU A 574 -32.69 3.76 46.75
CA LEU A 574 -32.21 3.36 48.07
C LEU A 574 -33.20 3.70 49.19
N GLU A 575 -33.95 4.79 49.07
CA GLU A 575 -34.99 5.20 50.02
C GLU A 575 -36.31 4.42 49.81
N HIS A 576 -36.57 3.90 48.59
CA HIS A 576 -37.73 3.06 48.25
C HIS A 576 -37.33 1.71 47.58
N PRO A 577 -36.53 0.84 48.25
CA PRO A 577 -35.95 -0.37 47.66
C PRO A 577 -36.96 -1.53 47.45
N ASN A 578 -38.26 -1.24 47.52
CA ASN A 578 -39.35 -2.18 47.25
C ASN A 578 -40.29 -1.73 46.11
N ASP A 579 -40.02 -0.58 45.48
CA ASP A 579 -40.75 -0.15 44.28
C ASP A 579 -40.42 -1.06 43.08
N GLU A 580 -41.44 -1.71 42.52
CA GLU A 580 -41.28 -2.63 41.39
C GLU A 580 -40.88 -1.92 40.09
N HIS A 581 -41.35 -0.69 39.86
CA HIS A 581 -41.04 0.07 38.65
C HIS A 581 -39.59 0.57 38.68
N VAL A 582 -39.11 1.00 39.85
CA VAL A 582 -37.69 1.34 40.05
C VAL A 582 -36.80 0.10 39.88
N LYS A 583 -37.21 -1.07 40.40
CA LYS A 583 -36.49 -2.33 40.19
C LYS A 583 -36.41 -2.73 38.72
N ASP A 584 -37.51 -2.65 37.98
CA ASP A 584 -37.55 -2.99 36.56
C ASP A 584 -36.59 -2.13 35.72
N ILE A 585 -36.55 -0.82 35.98
CA ILE A 585 -35.62 0.12 35.32
C ILE A 585 -34.16 -0.15 35.74
N LEU A 586 -33.90 -0.31 37.04
CA LEU A 586 -32.54 -0.42 37.60
C LEU A 586 -31.89 -1.78 37.38
N LEU A 587 -32.69 -2.84 37.21
CA LEU A 587 -32.27 -4.21 36.93
C LEU A 587 -32.52 -4.55 35.46
N ASN A 588 -33.74 -4.94 35.12
CA ASN A 588 -34.12 -5.57 33.84
C ASN A 588 -33.76 -4.70 32.63
N ALA A 589 -34.22 -3.46 32.58
CA ALA A 589 -33.95 -2.57 31.45
C ALA A 589 -32.45 -2.23 31.31
N SER A 590 -31.71 -2.19 32.43
CA SER A 590 -30.26 -1.95 32.42
C SER A 590 -29.44 -3.17 32.00
N GLU A 591 -29.89 -4.39 32.35
CA GLU A 591 -29.28 -5.63 31.89
C GLU A 591 -29.64 -5.89 30.41
N GLU A 592 -30.85 -5.58 29.96
CA GLU A 592 -31.22 -5.74 28.54
C GLU A 592 -30.42 -4.77 27.66
N THR A 593 -30.39 -3.48 27.98
CA THR A 593 -29.61 -2.48 27.20
C THR A 593 -28.11 -2.79 27.21
N PHE A 594 -27.55 -3.29 28.31
CA PHE A 594 -26.18 -3.81 28.34
C PHE A 594 -26.02 -5.03 27.42
N ASN A 595 -26.89 -6.03 27.52
CA ASN A 595 -26.81 -7.23 26.68
C ASN A 595 -26.93 -6.89 25.19
N GLN A 596 -27.85 -5.99 24.80
CA GLN A 596 -27.96 -5.46 23.44
C GLN A 596 -26.67 -4.74 23.00
N PHE A 597 -26.13 -3.83 23.82
CA PHE A 597 -24.88 -3.10 23.53
C PHE A 597 -23.70 -4.06 23.26
N ILE A 598 -23.50 -5.06 24.13
CA ILE A 598 -22.43 -6.04 23.95
C ILE A 598 -22.70 -6.96 22.75
N SER A 599 -23.95 -7.34 22.47
CA SER A 599 -24.29 -8.11 21.26
C SER A 599 -23.90 -7.33 20.00
N ASN A 600 -24.20 -6.04 19.94
CA ASN A 600 -23.88 -5.17 18.82
C ASN A 600 -22.36 -5.00 18.66
N GLN A 601 -21.60 -4.85 19.76
CA GLN A 601 -20.14 -4.82 19.70
C GLN A 601 -19.57 -6.16 19.19
N MET A 602 -19.97 -7.30 19.76
CA MET A 602 -19.44 -8.61 19.35
C MET A 602 -19.80 -8.93 17.88
N GLN A 603 -21.00 -8.57 17.41
CA GLN A 603 -21.36 -8.69 16.00
C GLN A 603 -20.53 -7.80 15.06
N SER A 604 -20.08 -6.62 15.52
CA SER A 604 -19.18 -5.76 14.75
C SER A 604 -17.72 -6.24 14.72
N ILE A 605 -17.32 -7.07 15.69
CA ILE A 605 -15.97 -7.63 15.84
C ILE A 605 -15.85 -8.98 15.11
N CYS A 606 -16.93 -9.76 15.00
CA CYS A 606 -16.94 -11.04 14.31
C CYS A 606 -16.69 -10.88 12.80
N VAL A 607 -15.46 -11.17 12.37
CA VAL A 607 -15.12 -11.37 10.96
C VAL A 607 -15.97 -12.51 10.41
N LYS A 608 -16.90 -12.22 9.49
CA LYS A 608 -17.69 -13.26 8.83
C LYS A 608 -16.73 -14.27 8.16
N PRO A 609 -16.92 -15.59 8.35
CA PRO A 609 -16.18 -16.57 7.57
C PRO A 609 -16.34 -16.28 6.08
N THR A 610 -15.24 -16.19 5.35
CA THR A 610 -15.29 -16.07 3.90
C THR A 610 -15.76 -17.40 3.33
N GLU A 611 -17.07 -17.54 3.09
CA GLU A 611 -17.62 -18.70 2.39
C GLU A 611 -16.90 -18.85 1.04
N SER A 612 -16.08 -19.89 0.95
CA SER A 612 -15.23 -20.17 -0.21
C SER A 612 -16.08 -20.71 -1.36
N SER A 613 -16.81 -19.81 -2.02
CA SER A 613 -17.44 -20.07 -3.31
C SER A 613 -16.34 -20.39 -4.32
N SER A 614 -16.13 -21.69 -4.53
CA SER A 614 -15.02 -22.26 -5.29
C SER A 614 -15.18 -22.06 -6.79
N GLN A 615 -14.98 -20.82 -7.25
CA GLN A 615 -14.65 -20.57 -8.66
C GLN A 615 -13.28 -21.18 -8.94
N VAL A 616 -13.29 -22.41 -9.43
CA VAL A 616 -12.11 -23.06 -10.02
C VAL A 616 -11.77 -22.32 -11.30
N SER A 617 -10.88 -21.32 -11.21
CA SER A 617 -10.17 -20.80 -12.37
C SER A 617 -9.39 -21.94 -13.01
N ALA A 618 -9.59 -22.15 -14.31
CA ALA A 618 -8.85 -23.15 -15.07
C ALA A 618 -7.34 -22.85 -15.01
N VAL A 619 -6.53 -23.91 -14.95
CA VAL A 619 -5.08 -23.84 -14.67
C VAL A 619 -4.28 -23.23 -15.83
N ASP A 620 -4.84 -23.18 -17.04
CA ASP A 620 -4.15 -22.81 -18.28
C ASP A 620 -3.96 -21.29 -18.52
N GLN A 621 -3.68 -20.51 -17.48
CA GLN A 621 -3.15 -19.15 -17.66
C GLN A 621 -1.64 -19.17 -17.89
N MET A 622 -1.25 -19.20 -19.17
CA MET A 622 0.15 -19.15 -19.63
C MET A 622 0.94 -18.00 -18.97
N ILE A 623 2.15 -18.29 -18.49
CA ILE A 623 3.02 -17.27 -17.92
C ILE A 623 3.65 -16.44 -19.03
N ASN A 624 3.12 -15.24 -19.24
CA ASN A 624 3.78 -14.26 -20.10
C ASN A 624 5.00 -13.65 -19.38
N PHE A 625 6.20 -14.04 -19.82
CA PHE A 625 7.51 -13.57 -19.34
C PHE A 625 7.84 -12.10 -19.68
N SER A 626 6.92 -11.39 -20.36
CA SER A 626 6.99 -9.95 -20.67
C SER A 626 7.11 -9.01 -19.46
N SER A 627 7.19 -9.51 -18.22
CA SER A 627 7.55 -8.72 -17.03
C SER A 627 8.93 -8.04 -17.16
N LEU A 628 9.81 -8.53 -18.04
CA LEU A 628 11.10 -7.90 -18.36
C LEU A 628 11.06 -7.00 -19.62
N LEU A 629 9.94 -6.95 -20.35
CA LEU A 629 9.74 -6.22 -21.60
C LEU A 629 8.26 -5.81 -21.75
N GLY A 630 7.89 -4.66 -21.15
CA GLY A 630 6.67 -3.89 -21.44
C GLY A 630 5.32 -4.63 -21.33
N LYS A 631 4.65 -4.56 -20.17
CA LYS A 631 3.32 -5.16 -19.96
C LYS A 631 2.15 -4.18 -20.17
N ARG A 632 1.13 -4.63 -20.91
CA ARG A 632 -0.26 -4.17 -20.76
C ARG A 632 -0.85 -4.76 -19.47
N PHE A 633 -1.83 -4.07 -18.88
CA PHE A 633 -2.35 -4.35 -17.54
C PHE A 633 -3.88 -4.23 -17.48
N THR A 634 -4.55 -5.15 -16.77
CA THR A 634 -5.97 -5.06 -16.39
C THR A 634 -6.20 -5.81 -15.06
N PRO A 635 -6.86 -5.19 -14.05
CA PRO A 635 -7.33 -5.89 -12.84
C PRO A 635 -8.83 -5.64 -12.54
N PRO A 636 -9.51 -6.53 -11.78
CA PRO A 636 -10.84 -6.28 -11.22
C PRO A 636 -10.80 -5.43 -9.92
N SER A 637 -11.95 -4.97 -9.41
CA SER A 637 -12.02 -4.11 -8.20
C SER A 637 -13.29 -4.29 -7.34
N ARG A 638 -13.15 -4.04 -6.01
CA ARG A 638 -14.12 -3.87 -4.87
C ARG A 638 -13.43 -4.20 -3.53
N SER A 639 -13.87 -3.88 -2.29
CA SER A 639 -14.85 -2.93 -1.67
C SER A 639 -14.80 -3.17 -0.11
N ILE A 640 -15.23 -2.35 0.87
CA ILE A 640 -15.90 -1.03 0.89
C ILE A 640 -15.76 -0.36 2.30
N GLN A 641 -15.46 0.96 2.38
CA GLN A 641 -15.73 1.90 3.53
C GLN A 641 -14.98 1.64 4.89
N ARG A 642 -15.00 2.49 5.95
CA ARG A 642 -15.91 3.62 6.35
C ARG A 642 -15.28 4.67 7.31
N VAL A 643 -15.44 5.97 6.96
CA VAL A 643 -15.51 7.22 7.78
C VAL A 643 -14.71 7.35 9.11
N GLU A 644 -13.67 8.21 9.09
CA GLU A 644 -13.30 9.10 10.22
C GLU A 644 -13.82 10.54 10.00
N LYS A 645 -13.44 11.54 10.82
CA LYS A 645 -13.73 12.97 10.55
C LYS A 645 -13.13 13.37 9.19
N LYS A 646 -13.99 13.47 8.18
CA LYS A 646 -13.57 13.51 6.77
C LYS A 646 -12.92 14.84 6.38
N LYS A 647 -11.58 14.88 6.38
CA LYS A 647 -10.82 15.83 5.55
C LYS A 647 -11.35 15.74 4.12
N GLY A 648 -11.68 16.86 3.51
CA GLY A 648 -12.18 16.89 2.14
C GLY A 648 -12.87 18.21 1.79
N GLU A 649 -12.78 18.59 0.53
CA GLU A 649 -13.49 19.75 -0.01
C GLU A 649 -14.99 19.45 -0.12
N LEU A 650 -15.85 20.43 0.14
CA LEU A 650 -17.31 20.28 0.03
C LEU A 650 -17.81 21.04 -1.20
N ILE A 651 -18.22 20.30 -2.23
CA ILE A 651 -18.63 20.82 -3.53
C ILE A 651 -20.16 20.72 -3.61
N GLN A 652 -20.84 21.83 -3.85
CA GLN A 652 -22.28 21.86 -4.13
C GLN A 652 -22.54 21.41 -5.58
N LEU A 653 -23.48 20.49 -5.80
CA LEU A 653 -23.73 19.87 -7.11
C LEU A 653 -25.11 20.18 -7.72
N THR A 654 -26.08 20.61 -6.91
CA THR A 654 -27.39 21.11 -7.34
C THR A 654 -27.74 22.42 -6.63
N GLY A 655 -28.64 23.20 -7.20
CA GLY A 655 -29.06 24.49 -6.64
C GLY A 655 -29.99 24.36 -5.43
N SER A 656 -30.18 25.46 -4.70
CA SER A 656 -31.18 25.58 -3.62
C SER A 656 -32.64 25.67 -4.12
N SER A 657 -32.86 25.41 -5.41
CA SER A 657 -34.16 25.40 -6.07
C SER A 657 -34.47 24.05 -6.73
N ASP A 658 -33.55 23.08 -6.63
CA ASP A 658 -33.72 21.74 -7.17
C ASP A 658 -34.41 20.83 -6.14
N THR A 659 -35.32 19.98 -6.63
CA THR A 659 -36.09 19.03 -5.80
C THR A 659 -35.28 18.18 -4.81
N ILE A 660 -34.02 17.90 -5.13
CA ILE A 660 -33.06 17.25 -4.25
C ILE A 660 -31.80 18.13 -4.20
N PHE A 661 -31.53 18.72 -3.03
CA PHE A 661 -30.28 19.42 -2.79
C PHE A 661 -29.16 18.40 -2.57
N CYS A 662 -28.04 18.58 -3.28
CA CYS A 662 -26.94 17.62 -3.33
C CYS A 662 -25.60 18.35 -3.13
N GLU A 663 -24.90 18.00 -2.06
CA GLU A 663 -23.48 18.34 -1.83
C GLU A 663 -22.64 17.06 -1.86
N CYS A 664 -21.40 17.14 -2.35
CA CYS A 664 -20.44 16.05 -2.33
C CYS A 664 -19.18 16.48 -1.58
N ARG A 665 -18.78 15.72 -0.56
CA ARG A 665 -17.48 15.85 0.08
C ARG A 665 -16.47 14.97 -0.64
N LEU A 666 -15.53 15.60 -1.34
CA LEU A 666 -14.44 14.94 -2.06
C LEU A 666 -13.25 14.69 -1.11
N ILE A 667 -12.72 13.47 -1.13
CA ILE A 667 -11.56 13.08 -0.31
C ILE A 667 -10.56 12.37 -1.21
N ALA A 668 -9.46 13.05 -1.53
CA ALA A 668 -8.32 12.43 -2.19
C ALA A 668 -7.48 11.65 -1.16
N ASN A 669 -7.40 10.34 -1.34
CA ASN A 669 -6.39 9.47 -0.73
C ASN A 669 -5.28 9.21 -1.77
N LYS A 670 -4.23 8.46 -1.41
CA LYS A 670 -3.06 8.26 -2.30
C LYS A 670 -3.35 7.50 -3.59
N PHE A 671 -4.36 6.63 -3.61
CA PHE A 671 -4.68 5.73 -4.73
C PHE A 671 -6.19 5.65 -5.04
N ASP A 672 -7.02 6.39 -4.28
CA ASP A 672 -8.48 6.36 -4.37
C ASP A 672 -9.07 7.71 -3.97
N ILE A 673 -10.27 7.99 -4.48
CA ILE A 673 -11.10 9.12 -4.10
C ILE A 673 -12.35 8.55 -3.44
N SER A 674 -12.63 8.99 -2.21
CA SER A 674 -13.90 8.72 -1.53
C SER A 674 -14.82 9.94 -1.68
N LEU A 675 -15.91 9.77 -2.41
CA LEU A 675 -16.94 10.80 -2.62
C LEU A 675 -18.14 10.51 -1.71
N ASP A 676 -18.45 11.43 -0.79
CA ASP A 676 -19.64 11.35 0.08
C ASP A 676 -20.68 12.38 -0.36
N PHE A 677 -21.71 11.92 -1.05
CA PHE A 677 -22.87 12.71 -1.45
C PHE A 677 -23.88 12.76 -0.30
N ARG A 678 -24.26 13.95 0.15
CA ARG A 678 -25.42 14.16 1.03
C ARG A 678 -26.58 14.67 0.17
N LEU A 679 -27.65 13.88 0.11
CA LEU A 679 -28.88 14.20 -0.59
C LEU A 679 -29.91 14.68 0.42
N LEU A 680 -30.50 15.85 0.22
CA LEU A 680 -31.57 16.42 1.05
C LEU A 680 -32.83 16.62 0.19
N ASN A 681 -33.95 16.04 0.61
CA ASN A 681 -35.24 16.32 0.00
C ASN A 681 -35.73 17.70 0.47
N GLN A 682 -35.99 18.62 -0.47
CA GLN A 682 -36.49 19.96 -0.17
C GLN A 682 -38.02 20.08 -0.39
N THR A 683 -38.73 18.95 -0.40
CA THR A 683 -40.15 18.87 -0.75
C THR A 683 -40.95 18.05 0.25
N ASN A 684 -42.24 18.37 0.36
CA ASN A 684 -43.19 17.62 1.19
C ASN A 684 -43.59 16.25 0.58
N THR A 685 -42.91 15.78 -0.47
CA THR A 685 -43.22 14.52 -1.17
C THR A 685 -42.15 13.45 -0.96
N LEU A 686 -42.57 12.22 -0.67
CA LEU A 686 -41.67 11.06 -0.55
C LEU A 686 -41.12 10.67 -1.93
N PHE A 687 -39.78 10.64 -2.07
CA PHE A 687 -39.13 10.07 -3.25
C PHE A 687 -38.74 8.61 -2.99
N THR A 688 -39.00 7.77 -3.98
CA THR A 688 -38.66 6.34 -3.97
C THR A 688 -37.67 6.02 -5.08
N ASN A 689 -36.93 4.90 -4.96
CA ASN A 689 -35.98 4.43 -5.97
C ASN A 689 -34.91 5.48 -6.34
N VAL A 690 -34.54 6.34 -5.39
CA VAL A 690 -33.54 7.40 -5.59
C VAL A 690 -32.19 6.76 -5.85
N LYS A 691 -31.63 6.97 -7.04
CA LYS A 691 -30.42 6.32 -7.52
C LYS A 691 -29.50 7.36 -8.14
N VAL A 692 -28.32 7.51 -7.55
CA VAL A 692 -27.24 8.34 -8.10
C VAL A 692 -26.43 7.48 -9.06
N GLU A 693 -26.21 7.96 -10.28
CA GLU A 693 -25.33 7.34 -11.28
C GLU A 693 -24.15 8.28 -11.57
N LEU A 694 -22.93 7.73 -11.59
CA LEU A 694 -21.70 8.49 -11.88
C LEU A 694 -20.95 7.90 -13.07
N ASN A 695 -20.39 8.78 -13.89
CA ASN A 695 -19.49 8.46 -15.00
C ASN A 695 -18.17 9.22 -14.83
N CYS A 696 -17.04 8.52 -14.90
CA CYS A 696 -15.71 9.10 -14.79
C CYS A 696 -15.06 9.28 -16.17
N VAL A 697 -14.28 10.35 -16.33
CA VAL A 697 -13.48 10.65 -17.52
C VAL A 697 -12.06 11.00 -17.08
N GLY A 698 -11.06 10.38 -17.72
CA GLY A 698 -9.67 10.43 -17.30
C GLY A 698 -9.21 9.07 -16.76
N LYS A 699 -8.21 9.07 -15.87
CA LYS A 699 -7.54 7.86 -15.35
C LYS A 699 -8.20 7.32 -14.08
N LEU A 700 -9.53 7.36 -14.06
CA LEU A 700 -10.38 7.05 -12.90
C LEU A 700 -11.30 5.84 -13.17
N GLU A 701 -11.31 4.87 -12.26
CA GLU A 701 -12.18 3.69 -12.33
C GLU A 701 -13.20 3.69 -11.19
N LEU A 702 -14.50 3.79 -11.49
CA LEU A 702 -15.56 3.71 -10.50
C LEU A 702 -15.70 2.26 -9.98
N ILE A 703 -15.43 2.04 -8.68
CA ILE A 703 -15.42 0.70 -8.08
C ILE A 703 -16.83 0.24 -7.71
N ASP A 704 -17.59 1.14 -7.09
CA ASP A 704 -18.85 0.84 -6.40
C ASP A 704 -20.07 1.44 -7.10
N ARG A 705 -21.20 0.75 -6.99
CA ARG A 705 -22.52 1.26 -7.37
C ARG A 705 -23.49 1.00 -6.21
N PRO A 706 -24.01 2.03 -5.53
CA PRO A 706 -24.91 1.88 -4.39
C PRO A 706 -26.29 1.38 -4.84
N SER A 707 -27.02 0.73 -3.93
CA SER A 707 -28.44 0.38 -4.13
C SER A 707 -29.33 1.63 -4.08
N PRO A 708 -30.47 1.65 -4.81
CA PRO A 708 -31.44 2.74 -4.70
C PRO A 708 -31.97 2.91 -3.28
N LEU A 709 -32.25 4.16 -2.89
CA LEU A 709 -32.75 4.53 -1.56
C LEU A 709 -34.15 5.15 -1.61
N ARG A 710 -34.75 5.38 -0.44
CA ARG A 710 -35.97 6.17 -0.27
C ARG A 710 -35.59 7.45 0.49
N LEU A 711 -36.12 8.59 0.08
CA LEU A 711 -35.80 9.89 0.66
C LEU A 711 -37.09 10.59 1.14
N PRO A 712 -37.45 10.43 2.43
CA PRO A 712 -38.61 11.10 3.02
C PRO A 712 -38.54 12.64 2.94
N PRO A 713 -39.69 13.34 3.05
CA PRO A 713 -39.75 14.80 3.16
C PRO A 713 -38.81 15.38 4.22
N ASP A 714 -38.16 16.49 3.91
CA ASP A 714 -37.22 17.24 4.77
C ASP A 714 -36.06 16.43 5.40
N THR A 715 -35.84 15.18 4.98
CA THR A 715 -34.75 14.33 5.46
C THR A 715 -33.54 14.35 4.51
N SER A 716 -32.35 14.07 5.06
CA SER A 716 -31.14 13.88 4.26
C SER A 716 -30.48 12.53 4.47
N GLU A 717 -30.13 11.86 3.37
CA GLU A 717 -29.40 10.59 3.34
C GLU A 717 -28.00 10.76 2.74
N ASN A 718 -27.10 9.81 3.04
CA ASN A 718 -25.71 9.86 2.61
C ASN A 718 -25.34 8.66 1.72
N VAL A 719 -24.89 8.96 0.50
CA VAL A 719 -24.44 7.98 -0.50
C VAL A 719 -22.93 8.11 -0.67
N ARG A 720 -22.20 6.98 -0.65
CA ARG A 720 -20.75 6.96 -0.90
C ARG A 720 -20.40 6.20 -2.16
N PHE A 721 -19.48 6.77 -2.93
CA PHE A 721 -18.76 6.10 -3.99
C PHE A 721 -17.26 6.09 -3.67
N THR A 722 -16.57 5.03 -4.07
CA THR A 722 -15.11 5.00 -4.13
C THR A 722 -14.68 4.87 -5.59
N VAL A 723 -13.76 5.75 -6.00
CA VAL A 723 -13.20 5.82 -7.35
C VAL A 723 -11.71 5.55 -7.23
N LYS A 724 -11.19 4.56 -7.94
CA LYS A 724 -9.76 4.26 -7.97
C LYS A 724 -9.05 5.26 -8.89
N VAL A 725 -7.93 5.80 -8.42
CA VAL A 725 -7.04 6.64 -9.22
C VAL A 725 -5.93 5.75 -9.79
N THR A 726 -5.60 5.90 -11.07
CA THR A 726 -4.57 5.07 -11.72
C THR A 726 -3.36 5.87 -12.23
N SER A 727 -3.42 7.20 -12.18
CA SER A 727 -2.42 8.15 -12.66
C SER A 727 -2.80 9.56 -12.18
N ALA A 728 -1.82 10.44 -11.97
CA ALA A 728 -2.04 11.83 -11.51
C ALA A 728 -2.43 12.82 -12.64
N GLU A 729 -3.36 12.42 -13.51
CA GLU A 729 -3.90 13.25 -14.60
C GLU A 729 -5.24 13.93 -14.22
N ASP A 730 -5.45 15.19 -14.63
CA ASP A 730 -6.70 15.92 -14.39
C ASP A 730 -7.90 15.12 -14.89
N SER A 731 -8.81 14.81 -13.97
CA SER A 731 -9.91 13.90 -14.23
C SER A 731 -11.25 14.51 -13.82
N ARG A 732 -12.33 14.11 -14.49
CA ARG A 732 -13.67 14.69 -14.31
C ARG A 732 -14.70 13.61 -14.02
N ILE A 733 -15.62 13.92 -13.12
CA ILE A 733 -16.69 13.01 -12.72
C ILE A 733 -18.03 13.71 -12.94
N PHE A 734 -18.87 13.09 -13.74
CA PHE A 734 -20.20 13.54 -14.12
C PHE A 734 -21.23 12.64 -13.41
N GLY A 735 -22.44 13.16 -13.18
CA GLY A 735 -23.48 12.34 -12.56
C GLY A 735 -24.91 12.81 -12.80
N THR A 736 -25.84 11.93 -12.49
CA THR A 736 -27.29 12.16 -12.51
C THR A 736 -27.92 11.50 -11.29
N ILE A 737 -29.07 12.02 -10.85
CA ILE A 737 -29.94 11.37 -9.87
C ILE A 737 -31.25 11.04 -10.56
N SER A 738 -31.59 9.76 -10.67
CA SER A 738 -32.94 9.32 -11.06
C SER A 738 -33.77 9.01 -9.81
N TYR A 739 -35.06 9.37 -9.81
CA TYR A 739 -35.97 9.08 -8.69
C TYR A 739 -37.42 8.98 -9.15
N ASP A 740 -38.22 8.19 -8.43
CA ASP A 740 -39.64 7.96 -8.73
C ASP A 740 -40.53 8.69 -7.71
N VAL A 741 -41.46 9.50 -8.20
CA VAL A 741 -42.47 10.24 -7.43
C VAL A 741 -43.81 9.54 -7.53
N THR A 742 -44.41 9.16 -6.39
CA THR A 742 -45.75 8.56 -6.37
C THR A 742 -46.82 9.66 -6.44
N SER A 743 -47.53 9.74 -7.56
CA SER A 743 -48.68 10.63 -7.75
C SER A 743 -50.00 9.85 -7.71
N MET A 744 -51.14 10.57 -7.60
CA MET A 744 -52.47 9.93 -7.65
C MET A 744 -52.85 9.34 -9.03
N GLN A 745 -52.01 9.53 -10.06
CA GLN A 745 -52.21 8.97 -11.40
C GLN A 745 -51.17 7.91 -11.77
N GLY A 746 -50.17 7.65 -10.93
CA GLY A 746 -49.09 6.69 -11.17
C GLY A 746 -47.73 7.15 -10.64
N THR A 747 -46.72 6.32 -10.84
CA THR A 747 -45.31 6.62 -10.54
C THR A 747 -44.66 7.38 -11.69
N ASP A 748 -44.21 8.60 -11.41
CA ASP A 748 -43.54 9.50 -12.38
C ASP A 748 -42.02 9.47 -12.13
N GLN A 749 -41.25 9.07 -13.13
CA GLN A 749 -39.78 8.94 -13.03
C GLN A 749 -39.08 10.20 -13.53
N ARG A 750 -38.24 10.79 -12.68
CA ARG A 750 -37.54 12.05 -12.94
C ARG A 750 -36.03 11.87 -12.87
N ILE A 751 -35.31 12.75 -13.57
CA ILE A 751 -33.84 12.75 -13.64
C ILE A 751 -33.34 14.18 -13.40
N LEU A 752 -32.38 14.33 -12.48
CA LEU A 752 -31.72 15.58 -12.11
C LEU A 752 -30.21 15.46 -12.43
N PRO A 753 -29.64 16.26 -13.36
CA PRO A 753 -28.20 16.25 -13.62
C PRO A 753 -27.42 16.92 -12.47
N LEU A 754 -26.19 16.48 -12.26
CA LEU A 754 -25.27 17.04 -11.25
C LEU A 754 -24.18 17.88 -11.90
N ALA A 755 -23.69 18.89 -11.19
CA ALA A 755 -22.49 19.62 -11.59
C ALA A 755 -21.26 18.70 -11.69
N VAL A 756 -20.30 19.08 -12.54
CA VAL A 756 -19.10 18.28 -12.81
C VAL A 756 -18.08 18.45 -11.69
N ILE A 757 -17.68 17.35 -11.07
CA ILE A 757 -16.58 17.33 -10.11
C ILE A 757 -15.26 17.27 -10.89
N THR A 758 -14.38 18.24 -10.67
CA THR A 758 -13.01 18.26 -11.21
C THR A 758 -12.02 17.79 -10.15
N VAL A 759 -11.13 16.87 -10.52
CA VAL A 759 -10.05 16.35 -9.68
C VAL A 759 -8.73 16.91 -10.21
N SER A 760 -7.94 17.58 -9.35
CA SER A 760 -6.69 18.23 -9.73
C SER A 760 -5.50 17.26 -9.72
N SER A 761 -4.63 17.36 -10.72
CA SER A 761 -3.36 16.63 -10.75
C SER A 761 -2.46 16.93 -9.54
N ALA A 762 -2.51 18.15 -9.00
CA ALA A 762 -1.64 18.59 -7.90
C ALA A 762 -1.93 17.91 -6.55
N ASP A 763 -3.13 17.33 -6.35
CA ASP A 763 -3.49 16.67 -5.09
C ASP A 763 -2.72 15.35 -4.86
N TYR A 764 -2.20 14.76 -5.94
CA TYR A 764 -1.43 13.50 -5.92
C TYR A 764 0.08 13.70 -5.97
N MET A 765 0.55 14.95 -6.07
CA MET A 765 1.97 15.29 -6.17
C MET A 765 2.60 15.60 -4.82
N VAL A 766 3.82 15.11 -4.62
CA VAL A 766 4.62 15.33 -3.42
C VAL A 766 5.90 16.09 -3.79
N PRO A 767 6.22 17.21 -3.11
CA PRO A 767 7.47 17.95 -3.32
C PRO A 767 8.67 17.03 -3.04
N ALA A 768 9.35 16.63 -4.11
CA ALA A 768 10.43 15.65 -4.07
C ALA A 768 11.79 16.33 -4.25
N TYR A 769 12.87 15.70 -3.76
CA TYR A 769 14.23 16.12 -4.11
C TYR A 769 14.77 15.24 -5.23
N ILE A 770 15.54 15.86 -6.13
CA ILE A 770 16.35 15.22 -7.16
C ILE A 770 17.67 15.97 -7.25
N ASP A 771 18.77 15.25 -7.44
CA ASP A 771 20.07 15.88 -7.64
C ASP A 771 20.12 16.61 -9.01
N PRO A 772 20.86 17.74 -9.15
CA PRO A 772 20.90 18.51 -10.40
C PRO A 772 21.39 17.72 -11.63
N THR A 773 22.17 16.65 -11.43
CA THR A 773 22.63 15.75 -12.50
C THR A 773 21.52 14.84 -13.01
N SER A 774 20.77 14.18 -12.13
CA SER A 774 19.57 13.42 -12.49
C SER A 774 18.45 14.32 -12.99
N PHE A 775 18.32 15.56 -12.48
CA PHE A 775 17.37 16.54 -13.02
C PHE A 775 17.62 16.79 -14.50
N ARG A 776 18.87 17.08 -14.88
CA ARG A 776 19.25 17.25 -16.30
C ARG A 776 18.95 15.99 -17.08
N LYS A 777 19.43 14.82 -16.64
CA LYS A 777 19.16 13.54 -17.32
C LYS A 777 17.67 13.29 -17.54
N LYS A 778 16.79 13.56 -16.56
CA LYS A 778 15.34 13.36 -16.68
C LYS A 778 14.65 14.45 -17.52
N TRP A 779 15.09 15.70 -17.41
CA TRP A 779 14.68 16.79 -18.30
C TRP A 779 14.93 16.43 -19.77
N GLU A 780 16.04 15.77 -20.02
CA GLU A 780 16.50 15.30 -21.33
C GLU A 780 15.81 14.00 -21.80
N GLU A 781 15.33 13.18 -20.87
CA GLU A 781 14.66 11.88 -21.09
C GLU A 781 13.13 12.01 -21.27
N PHE A 782 12.51 13.09 -20.79
CA PHE A 782 11.06 13.29 -20.86
C PHE A 782 10.61 13.99 -22.16
N GLU A 783 9.71 13.32 -22.87
CA GLU A 783 9.29 13.66 -24.24
C GLU A 783 8.33 14.87 -24.31
N TRP A 784 7.46 15.05 -23.31
CA TRP A 784 6.38 16.04 -23.38
C TRP A 784 6.76 17.37 -22.71
N GLU A 785 7.27 18.32 -23.50
CA GLU A 785 7.45 19.71 -23.06
C GLU A 785 6.19 20.57 -23.29
N ARG A 786 5.81 21.34 -22.28
CA ARG A 786 4.83 22.43 -22.37
C ARG A 786 5.48 23.74 -21.92
N LYS A 787 5.55 24.71 -22.83
CA LYS A 787 6.03 26.08 -22.57
C LYS A 787 4.84 27.01 -22.39
N ILE A 788 4.80 27.70 -21.25
CA ILE A 788 3.81 28.70 -20.87
C ILE A 788 4.51 30.06 -20.85
N GLN A 789 3.83 31.12 -21.29
CA GLN A 789 4.30 32.49 -21.14
C GLN A 789 3.68 33.10 -19.89
N ILE A 790 4.53 33.65 -19.02
CA ILE A 790 4.15 34.32 -17.78
C ILE A 790 4.10 35.82 -18.05
N HIS A 791 3.01 36.47 -17.61
CA HIS A 791 2.91 37.92 -17.47
C HIS A 791 1.97 38.25 -16.30
N CYS A 792 2.54 38.56 -15.13
CA CYS A 792 1.78 38.72 -13.87
C CYS A 792 2.45 39.74 -12.93
N SER A 793 1.71 40.36 -12.02
CA SER A 793 2.22 41.37 -11.08
C SER A 793 2.41 40.80 -9.67
N PHE A 794 3.66 40.46 -9.31
CA PHE A 794 4.04 40.04 -7.95
C PHE A 794 5.13 40.95 -7.38
N PRO A 795 5.18 41.17 -6.06
CA PRO A 795 6.11 42.12 -5.44
C PRO A 795 7.58 41.67 -5.49
N THR A 796 7.86 40.36 -5.54
CA THR A 796 9.20 39.81 -5.74
C THR A 796 9.17 38.54 -6.60
N LEU A 797 10.29 38.24 -7.25
CA LEU A 797 10.52 36.98 -7.97
C LEU A 797 10.44 35.75 -7.03
N THR A 798 10.86 35.91 -5.77
CA THR A 798 10.84 34.87 -4.75
C THR A 798 9.42 34.51 -4.29
N ASP A 799 8.55 35.50 -4.09
CA ASP A 799 7.15 35.29 -3.75
C ASP A 799 6.40 34.57 -4.86
N PHE A 800 6.69 34.91 -6.12
CA PHE A 800 6.15 34.25 -7.30
C PHE A 800 6.54 32.75 -7.36
N VAL A 801 7.81 32.41 -7.11
CA VAL A 801 8.24 31.00 -7.02
C VAL A 801 7.59 30.29 -5.84
N ASN A 802 7.50 30.92 -4.67
CA ASN A 802 6.84 30.34 -3.51
C ASN A 802 5.36 30.04 -3.79
N LYS A 803 4.66 30.93 -4.52
CA LYS A 803 3.28 30.73 -4.99
C LYS A 803 3.17 29.55 -5.95
N ILE A 804 4.06 29.43 -6.93
CA ILE A 804 4.15 28.28 -7.85
C ILE A 804 4.34 26.98 -7.05
N CYS A 805 5.34 26.91 -6.16
CA CYS A 805 5.63 25.74 -5.34
C CYS A 805 4.45 25.34 -4.45
N GLN A 806 3.74 26.31 -3.87
CA GLN A 806 2.56 26.09 -3.03
C GLN A 806 1.40 25.45 -3.82
N ILE A 807 1.14 25.92 -5.04
CA ILE A 807 0.03 25.44 -5.89
C ILE A 807 0.39 24.07 -6.51
N SER A 808 1.49 24.01 -7.25
CA SER A 808 1.89 22.86 -8.07
C SER A 808 2.52 21.69 -7.30
N LYS A 809 2.85 21.88 -6.01
CA LYS A 809 3.66 20.95 -5.19
C LYS A 809 5.04 20.64 -5.79
N LEU A 810 5.57 21.52 -6.64
CA LEU A 810 6.97 21.48 -7.07
C LEU A 810 7.89 21.94 -5.93
N LYS A 811 9.04 21.27 -5.80
CA LYS A 811 10.14 21.67 -4.91
C LYS A 811 11.26 22.32 -5.72
N LEU A 812 11.85 23.38 -5.18
CA LEU A 812 13.06 23.99 -5.71
C LEU A 812 14.29 23.09 -5.56
N ILE A 813 15.17 23.08 -6.57
CA ILE A 813 16.41 22.29 -6.60
C ILE A 813 17.66 23.16 -6.42
N SER A 814 17.57 24.43 -6.82
CA SER A 814 18.62 25.44 -6.71
C SER A 814 18.01 26.67 -6.08
N ASP A 815 18.54 27.10 -4.94
CA ASP A 815 18.08 28.31 -4.27
C ASP A 815 18.31 29.54 -5.16
N PRO A 816 17.37 30.53 -5.18
CA PRO A 816 17.45 31.66 -6.08
C PRO A 816 18.31 32.77 -5.45
N ASP A 817 19.12 33.44 -6.27
CA ASP A 817 19.91 34.59 -5.81
C ASP A 817 18.98 35.83 -5.68
N PRO A 818 18.75 36.39 -4.48
CA PRO A 818 17.71 37.41 -4.28
C PRO A 818 18.02 38.75 -4.94
N ASP A 819 19.29 39.02 -5.22
CA ASP A 819 19.78 40.33 -5.69
C ASP A 819 19.76 40.47 -7.23
N LEU A 820 19.31 39.44 -7.96
CA LEU A 820 19.24 39.46 -9.43
C LEU A 820 17.85 39.91 -9.96
N PRO A 821 17.80 40.75 -11.02
CA PRO A 821 16.54 41.18 -11.64
C PRO A 821 15.88 40.09 -12.51
N PHE A 822 16.52 38.93 -12.63
CA PHE A 822 16.02 37.75 -13.33
C PHE A 822 16.26 36.49 -12.49
N LEU A 823 15.42 35.49 -12.74
CA LEU A 823 15.31 34.27 -11.96
C LEU A 823 15.28 33.07 -12.92
N THR A 824 16.25 32.17 -12.75
CA THR A 824 16.33 30.89 -13.45
C THR A 824 16.29 29.76 -12.42
N ALA A 825 15.15 29.10 -12.29
CA ALA A 825 14.89 28.13 -11.24
C ALA A 825 14.49 26.75 -11.80
N ASN A 826 15.05 25.69 -11.23
CA ASN A 826 14.67 24.31 -11.51
C ASN A 826 13.80 23.74 -10.38
N LEU A 827 12.72 23.09 -10.79
CA LEU A 827 11.59 22.66 -9.96
C LEU A 827 11.27 21.19 -10.23
N TYR A 828 10.94 20.41 -9.20
CA TYR A 828 10.61 18.99 -9.36
C TYR A 828 9.57 18.48 -8.36
N SER A 829 8.71 17.57 -8.82
CA SER A 829 7.71 16.90 -8.01
C SER A 829 7.50 15.46 -8.50
N ARG A 830 6.95 14.61 -7.63
CA ARG A 830 6.68 13.20 -7.95
C ARG A 830 5.31 12.78 -7.43
N SER A 831 4.55 12.04 -8.23
CA SER A 831 3.23 11.53 -7.84
C SER A 831 3.34 10.33 -6.90
N PHE A 832 2.27 10.03 -6.16
CA PHE A 832 2.17 8.78 -5.39
C PHE A 832 2.23 7.51 -6.26
N PHE A 833 1.94 7.61 -7.57
CA PHE A 833 2.05 6.53 -8.55
C PHE A 833 3.48 6.37 -9.10
N GLY A 834 4.35 7.34 -8.82
CA GLY A 834 5.76 7.34 -9.21
C GLY A 834 6.07 8.13 -10.49
N GLU A 835 5.05 8.71 -11.13
CA GLU A 835 5.14 9.65 -12.26
C GLU A 835 5.84 10.94 -11.82
N GLU A 836 6.50 11.63 -12.73
CA GLU A 836 7.41 12.73 -12.38
C GLU A 836 7.18 13.98 -13.24
N VAL A 837 7.28 15.14 -12.61
CA VAL A 837 7.11 16.44 -13.24
C VAL A 837 8.34 17.29 -12.93
N LEU A 838 9.03 17.74 -13.97
CA LEU A 838 10.10 18.72 -13.87
C LEU A 838 9.59 20.04 -14.43
N ALA A 839 9.98 21.16 -13.84
CA ALA A 839 9.78 22.47 -14.43
C ALA A 839 11.06 23.32 -14.35
N ASN A 840 11.16 24.26 -15.28
CA ASN A 840 12.23 25.24 -15.39
C ASN A 840 11.58 26.61 -15.61
N VAL A 841 11.73 27.49 -14.64
CA VAL A 841 11.19 28.86 -14.63
C VAL A 841 12.30 29.80 -15.08
N ASN A 842 12.06 30.63 -16.09
CA ASN A 842 12.96 31.70 -16.50
C ASN A 842 12.12 32.97 -16.60
N VAL A 843 12.25 33.87 -15.64
CA VAL A 843 11.47 35.12 -15.58
C VAL A 843 12.33 36.31 -15.17
N GLU A 844 11.96 37.49 -15.64
CA GLU A 844 12.59 38.77 -15.36
C GLU A 844 11.56 39.76 -14.82
N MET A 845 11.99 40.70 -13.97
CA MET A 845 11.13 41.70 -13.35
C MET A 845 11.32 43.07 -14.00
N ASN A 846 10.37 43.44 -14.87
CA ASN A 846 10.36 44.68 -15.62
C ASN A 846 9.27 45.63 -15.06
N GLU A 847 9.68 46.77 -14.50
CA GLU A 847 8.81 47.85 -14.03
C GLU A 847 7.67 47.42 -13.07
N GLY A 848 7.91 46.38 -12.26
CA GLY A 848 6.92 45.82 -11.32
C GLY A 848 6.03 44.71 -11.90
N THR A 849 6.23 44.34 -13.17
CA THR A 849 5.63 43.16 -13.79
C THR A 849 6.67 42.05 -13.95
N ILE A 850 6.26 40.80 -13.75
CA ILE A 850 7.09 39.63 -14.03
C ILE A 850 6.74 39.13 -15.44
N SER A 851 7.74 39.06 -16.32
CA SER A 851 7.62 38.53 -17.68
C SER A 851 8.58 37.37 -17.90
N GLY A 852 8.15 36.33 -18.63
CA GLY A 852 9.04 35.25 -19.02
C GLY A 852 8.32 33.95 -19.38
N PHE A 853 8.97 32.81 -19.09
CA PHE A 853 8.51 31.51 -19.51
C PHE A 853 8.68 30.43 -18.43
N PHE A 854 7.59 29.70 -18.18
CA PHE A 854 7.59 28.45 -17.44
C PHE A 854 7.63 27.30 -18.44
N ARG A 855 8.67 26.47 -18.38
CA ARG A 855 8.73 25.20 -19.13
C ARG A 855 8.45 24.06 -18.18
N LEU A 856 7.67 23.09 -18.61
CA LEU A 856 7.37 21.87 -17.86
C LEU A 856 7.63 20.66 -18.75
N ARG A 857 8.24 19.62 -18.18
CA ARG A 857 8.49 18.32 -18.83
C ARG A 857 8.01 17.17 -17.93
N THR A 858 7.37 16.19 -18.55
CA THR A 858 6.79 15.00 -17.92
C THR A 858 6.66 13.86 -18.94
N ASP A 859 6.29 12.67 -18.48
CA ASP A 859 6.13 11.46 -19.28
C ASP A 859 4.76 11.36 -20.00
N SER A 860 3.72 12.02 -19.49
CA SER A 860 2.37 12.04 -20.09
C SER A 860 1.99 13.41 -20.67
N GLN A 861 1.54 13.42 -21.94
CA GLN A 861 0.92 14.59 -22.59
C GLN A 861 -0.25 15.17 -21.78
N SER A 862 -1.08 14.31 -21.19
CA SER A 862 -2.22 14.70 -20.36
C SER A 862 -1.74 15.43 -19.10
N MET A 863 -0.70 14.93 -18.45
CA MET A 863 -0.12 15.55 -17.26
C MET A 863 0.52 16.90 -17.59
N ALA A 864 1.19 17.02 -18.75
CA ALA A 864 1.76 18.28 -19.23
C ALA A 864 0.69 19.37 -19.45
N LEU A 865 -0.45 19.01 -20.04
CA LEU A 865 -1.61 19.89 -20.26
C LEU A 865 -2.38 20.21 -18.98
N SER A 866 -2.39 19.29 -18.02
CA SER A 866 -3.04 19.48 -16.72
C SER A 866 -2.25 20.47 -15.86
N PHE A 867 -0.94 20.23 -15.71
CA PHE A 867 -0.07 21.14 -14.98
C PHE A 867 0.07 22.51 -15.63
N SER A 868 -0.05 22.63 -16.96
CA SER A 868 0.01 23.97 -17.57
C SER A 868 -1.19 24.82 -17.17
N ARG A 869 -2.40 24.26 -17.12
CA ARG A 869 -3.60 24.99 -16.64
C ARG A 869 -3.47 25.46 -15.20
N LEU A 870 -2.86 24.65 -14.32
CA LEU A 870 -2.64 25.03 -12.93
C LEU A 870 -1.66 26.22 -12.76
N ILE A 871 -0.80 26.46 -13.75
CA ILE A 871 0.13 27.60 -13.79
C ILE A 871 -0.44 28.77 -14.61
N GLU A 872 -1.21 28.49 -15.66
CA GLU A 872 -1.98 29.48 -16.45
C GLU A 872 -3.05 30.18 -15.60
N ASN A 873 -3.55 29.53 -14.54
CA ASN A 873 -4.49 30.10 -13.55
C ASN A 873 -3.81 30.88 -12.40
N ILE A 874 -2.52 31.25 -12.51
CA ILE A 874 -1.82 32.08 -11.50
C ILE A 874 -1.92 33.55 -11.91
N GLU A 875 -2.97 34.21 -11.41
CA GLU A 875 -3.13 35.67 -11.36
C GLU A 875 -2.40 36.26 -10.15
#